data_AF-A0A925F695-F1
#
_entry.id   AF-A0A925F695-F1
#
_cell.length_a   1.000
_cell.length_b   1.000
_cell.length_c   1.000
_cell.angle_alpha   90.00
_cell.angle_beta   90.00
_cell.angle_gamma   90.00
#
_symmetry.space_group_name_H-M   'P 1'
#
loop_
_entity.id
_entity.type
_entity.pdbx_description
1 polymer ?
#
loop_
_entity_poly.entity_id
_entity_poly.type
_entity_poly.pdbx_seq_one_letter_code
_entity_poly.pdbx_strand_id
1 'polypeptide(L)'
;MYSIFLRFAIFSFLTLILFSCTTSKQSVKTIDSALPSGSPRAAREFRAAWIATVANINWPSKPGLSTEQQKNEAIALLDFLKKNNFNAAIFQVRPQADALYQSSLEPWSYFLTGVQGKAPDPYYDPLEFWVEAAHERGLELHVWLNPYRAHHIAGGAVSDSSMVKRMPDHVVKLKEGYWWFDPSKKGTQDHGVAVVMDIVKRYDIDGVHFDDYFYPYPEYNGREDFPDSASFAQYQGGGGKLSRGDWRRESVNTFIHRLYDDIKAVKKHVKFGLSPFGTWRPGHPESVVGFDQYDQLYADAKLWLNKGWIDYFSPQLYWPINRIPLSFPVLLGWWSNENIMNRHLWPGISVSRDTSSKSTTETLSQIMISRGMLPKSKGVIHWSISSVTKNPNMAKALIEGPYQKQALVPASEWLDNKAPLAPAYNIKQEGDSVQLSWTHKDDKDVFHWVVYYQYGKTWNYRIMNRSDRKTGLATLQGKDKLKALSVTAVDRTGNESARNETYPNLVAIVPRSVWKANEPRPYKQQVPVRITVHHEGGKVLEASADGGQRLKNIQTWSMGPDRKWTNVPYHYLIAADGTVYEGRNVNTVGETNTEYDPSGHLLICFLGNYGQQKLTPELLDILTRLIAHFCKKYNISPDTLATHRDYSKRTTCPGDDIYSYFKNGYIKTKVMEMLKSPTGPL
;
A
#
# COMPACT_ATOMS: atom_id res chain seq x y z
N MET A 1 45.59 -59.14 -55.95
CA MET A 1 46.58 -60.18 -55.62
C MET A 1 46.94 -59.99 -54.14
N TYR A 2 46.49 -60.92 -53.30
CA TYR A 2 46.93 -61.22 -51.91
C TYR A 2 47.20 -60.05 -50.95
N SER A 3 46.27 -59.78 -50.01
CA SER A 3 46.26 -60.29 -48.62
C SER A 3 47.32 -59.58 -47.75
N ILE A 4 46.98 -58.87 -46.68
CA ILE A 4 46.81 -59.42 -45.32
C ILE A 4 46.30 -58.23 -44.45
N PHE A 5 45.05 -58.26 -43.98
CA PHE A 5 44.65 -58.49 -42.58
C PHE A 5 45.58 -57.93 -41.49
N LEU A 6 44.97 -57.37 -40.44
CA LEU A 6 45.58 -56.99 -39.15
C LEU A 6 46.22 -55.58 -39.09
N ARG A 7 45.39 -54.56 -38.80
CA ARG A 7 45.68 -53.36 -37.97
C ARG A 7 44.51 -52.36 -38.00
N PHE A 8 43.32 -52.79 -37.58
CA PHE A 8 42.21 -51.89 -37.21
C PHE A 8 41.40 -52.50 -36.08
N ALA A 9 42.05 -52.64 -34.93
CA ALA A 9 41.47 -52.83 -33.61
C ALA A 9 42.62 -52.55 -32.62
N ILE A 10 42.33 -51.87 -31.51
CA ILE A 10 43.29 -51.36 -30.50
C ILE A 10 43.80 -49.94 -30.82
N PHE A 11 42.89 -48.96 -30.83
CA PHE A 11 43.17 -47.58 -30.37
C PHE A 11 41.87 -46.86 -29.98
N SER A 12 41.02 -47.53 -29.21
CA SER A 12 39.80 -46.93 -28.64
C SER A 12 39.45 -47.63 -27.33
N PHE A 13 40.41 -47.73 -26.40
CA PHE A 13 40.17 -48.16 -25.02
C PHE A 13 41.37 -47.78 -24.13
N LEU A 14 41.74 -46.50 -24.10
CA LEU A 14 42.70 -45.99 -23.10
C LEU A 14 42.56 -44.48 -22.88
N THR A 15 41.35 -44.07 -22.50
CA THR A 15 41.07 -42.79 -21.83
C THR A 15 39.83 -42.99 -20.95
N LEU A 16 39.90 -43.97 -20.06
CA LEU A 16 38.99 -44.11 -18.93
C LEU A 16 39.84 -44.16 -17.66
N ILE A 17 39.43 -43.39 -16.66
CA ILE A 17 39.96 -43.32 -15.29
C ILE A 17 41.19 -42.42 -15.14
N LEU A 18 40.94 -41.12 -14.93
CA LEU A 18 41.56 -40.24 -13.93
C LEU A 18 41.12 -38.80 -14.19
N PHE A 19 39.95 -38.40 -13.68
CA PHE A 19 39.66 -37.06 -13.17
C PHE A 19 38.33 -37.14 -12.42
N SER A 20 38.46 -37.55 -11.16
CA SER A 20 37.40 -37.49 -10.15
C SER A 20 37.40 -36.10 -9.53
N CYS A 21 36.20 -35.59 -9.22
CA CYS A 21 35.88 -34.36 -8.48
C CYS A 21 36.12 -33.02 -9.19
N THR A 22 35.22 -32.67 -10.11
CA THR A 22 34.76 -31.28 -10.26
C THR A 22 33.28 -31.22 -9.94
N THR A 23 32.94 -30.61 -8.81
CA THR A 23 31.56 -30.23 -8.47
C THR A 23 31.04 -29.26 -9.53
N SER A 24 30.21 -29.77 -10.45
CA SER A 24 29.38 -28.95 -11.32
C SER A 24 28.42 -28.16 -10.45
N LYS A 25 28.79 -26.91 -10.11
CA LYS A 25 27.81 -25.90 -9.69
C LYS A 25 26.82 -25.77 -10.85
N GLN A 26 25.63 -26.35 -10.70
CA GLN A 26 24.48 -25.95 -11.50
C GLN A 26 24.39 -24.43 -11.41
N SER A 27 24.56 -23.75 -12.54
CA SER A 27 24.21 -22.35 -12.65
C SER A 27 22.71 -22.27 -12.37
N VAL A 28 22.35 -21.85 -11.17
CA VAL A 28 20.99 -21.45 -10.83
C VAL A 28 20.68 -20.30 -11.79
N LYS A 29 19.91 -20.59 -12.84
CA LYS A 29 19.21 -19.53 -13.58
C LYS A 29 18.33 -18.85 -12.54
N THR A 30 18.70 -17.64 -12.16
CA THR A 30 17.79 -16.70 -11.50
C THR A 30 16.57 -16.58 -12.41
N ILE A 31 15.49 -17.24 -12.01
CA ILE A 31 14.17 -16.93 -12.53
C ILE A 31 13.90 -15.53 -12.04
N ASP A 32 14.10 -14.52 -12.91
CA ASP A 32 13.44 -13.24 -12.73
C ASP A 32 11.95 -13.54 -12.62
N SER A 33 11.42 -13.51 -11.40
CA SER A 33 10.02 -13.71 -11.10
C SER A 33 9.23 -12.46 -11.50
N ALA A 34 9.34 -12.05 -12.76
CA ALA A 34 8.44 -11.08 -13.33
C ALA A 34 7.03 -11.68 -13.27
N LEU A 35 6.16 -11.02 -12.49
CA LEU A 35 4.74 -11.40 -12.36
C LEU A 35 4.12 -11.56 -13.76
N PRO A 36 3.27 -12.57 -14.00
CA PRO A 36 2.58 -12.74 -15.27
C PRO A 36 1.89 -11.46 -15.72
N SER A 37 2.00 -11.14 -17.02
CA SER A 37 1.24 -10.04 -17.63
C SER A 37 -0.26 -10.24 -17.38
N GLY A 38 -0.91 -9.29 -16.69
CA GLY A 38 -2.34 -9.34 -16.36
C GLY A 38 -2.67 -9.58 -14.88
N SER A 39 -1.70 -9.90 -14.02
CA SER A 39 -1.94 -9.94 -12.57
C SER A 39 -2.19 -8.52 -12.03
N PRO A 40 -3.25 -8.29 -11.23
CA PRO A 40 -3.49 -6.99 -10.60
C PRO A 40 -2.29 -6.58 -9.75
N ARG A 41 -1.99 -5.28 -9.76
CA ARG A 41 -0.98 -4.67 -8.89
C ARG A 41 -1.62 -3.57 -8.07
N ALA A 42 -1.15 -3.39 -6.84
CA ALA A 42 -1.48 -2.22 -6.05
C ALA A 42 -1.06 -0.95 -6.83
N ALA A 43 -1.87 0.09 -6.74
CA ALA A 43 -1.49 1.37 -7.34
C ALA A 43 -0.20 1.86 -6.69
N ARG A 44 0.65 2.55 -7.47
CA ARG A 44 1.90 3.15 -7.00
C ARG A 44 1.90 4.63 -7.28
N GLU A 45 1.99 5.42 -6.23
CA GLU A 45 1.96 6.88 -6.28
C GLU A 45 2.45 7.46 -4.95
N PHE A 46 3.36 8.43 -4.96
CA PHE A 46 3.76 9.14 -3.75
C PHE A 46 2.75 10.22 -3.42
N ARG A 47 2.15 10.15 -2.23
CA ARG A 47 1.09 11.03 -1.77
C ARG A 47 1.47 11.56 -0.40
N ALA A 48 2.11 12.72 -0.40
CA ALA A 48 2.65 13.33 0.80
C ALA A 48 2.09 14.72 1.07
N ALA A 49 2.24 15.17 2.30
CA ALA A 49 1.99 16.54 2.71
C ALA A 49 3.10 17.03 3.66
N TRP A 50 3.48 18.29 3.51
CA TRP A 50 4.39 18.95 4.46
C TRP A 50 3.65 19.33 5.74
N ILE A 51 4.30 19.08 6.87
CA ILE A 51 3.86 19.42 8.22
C ILE A 51 4.92 20.34 8.83
N ALA A 52 4.69 21.65 8.71
CA ALA A 52 5.61 22.69 9.17
C ALA A 52 5.47 22.96 10.67
N THR A 53 6.61 23.11 11.33
CA THR A 53 6.69 23.43 12.77
C THR A 53 7.21 24.83 13.04
N VAL A 54 7.96 25.41 12.09
CA VAL A 54 8.34 26.82 12.13
C VAL A 54 7.10 27.71 12.27
N ALA A 55 7.16 28.66 13.20
CA ALA A 55 6.06 29.57 13.53
C ALA A 55 4.73 28.85 13.84
N ASN A 56 4.80 27.57 14.27
CA ASN A 56 3.63 26.75 14.57
C ASN A 56 2.60 26.70 13.41
N ILE A 57 3.09 26.73 12.15
CA ILE A 57 2.22 26.76 10.95
C ILE A 57 1.25 25.57 10.91
N ASN A 58 1.71 24.36 11.29
CA ASN A 58 0.88 23.16 11.32
C ASN A 58 0.89 22.45 12.66
N TRP A 59 2.08 22.19 13.22
CA TRP A 59 2.20 21.43 14.47
C TRP A 59 3.43 21.85 15.29
N PRO A 60 3.34 21.87 16.64
CA PRO A 60 2.08 21.92 17.38
C PRO A 60 1.32 23.21 17.04
N SER A 61 0.02 23.27 17.31
CA SER A 61 -0.83 24.42 16.94
C SER A 61 -0.40 25.74 17.59
N LYS A 62 0.32 25.65 18.72
CA LYS A 62 0.97 26.75 19.43
C LYS A 62 2.07 26.18 20.34
N PRO A 63 3.03 27.00 20.81
CA PRO A 63 3.99 26.55 21.80
C PRO A 63 3.33 26.36 23.18
N GLY A 64 3.95 25.52 24.02
CA GLY A 64 3.56 25.34 25.42
C GLY A 64 2.37 24.40 25.65
N LEU A 65 1.93 23.68 24.61
CA LEU A 65 0.97 22.59 24.77
C LEU A 65 1.55 21.46 25.63
N SER A 66 0.70 20.78 26.39
CA SER A 66 1.11 19.57 27.12
C SER A 66 1.53 18.46 26.15
N THR A 67 2.36 17.53 26.61
CA THR A 67 2.75 16.36 25.82
C THR A 67 1.56 15.59 25.25
N GLU A 68 0.49 15.44 26.02
CA GLU A 68 -0.73 14.78 25.55
C GLU A 68 -1.41 15.57 24.42
N GLN A 69 -1.52 16.88 24.55
CA GLN A 69 -2.10 17.73 23.50
C GLN A 69 -1.27 17.67 22.22
N GLN A 70 0.05 17.72 22.32
CA GLN A 70 0.95 17.59 21.17
C GLN A 70 0.77 16.24 20.46
N LYS A 71 0.72 15.13 21.22
CA LYS A 71 0.48 13.78 20.68
C LYS A 71 -0.89 13.66 20.02
N ASN A 72 -1.93 14.21 20.64
CA ASN A 72 -3.29 14.18 20.08
C ASN A 72 -3.39 14.96 18.76
N GLU A 73 -2.75 16.13 18.66
CA GLU A 73 -2.70 16.90 17.41
C GLU A 73 -1.92 16.14 16.32
N ALA A 74 -0.79 15.51 16.66
CA ALA A 74 -0.01 14.71 15.72
C ALA A 74 -0.81 13.50 15.20
N ILE A 75 -1.47 12.76 16.10
CA ILE A 75 -2.36 11.65 15.75
C ILE A 75 -3.47 12.12 14.81
N ALA A 76 -4.12 13.25 15.09
CA ALA A 76 -5.19 13.78 14.25
C ALA A 76 -4.72 14.08 12.81
N LEU A 77 -3.50 14.60 12.64
CA LEU A 77 -2.91 14.83 11.33
C LEU A 77 -2.58 13.51 10.60
N LEU A 78 -2.02 12.53 11.29
CA LEU A 78 -1.68 11.23 10.71
C LEU A 78 -2.93 10.40 10.37
N ASP A 79 -3.96 10.42 11.22
CA ASP A 79 -5.27 9.80 10.96
C ASP A 79 -5.94 10.42 9.74
N PHE A 80 -5.86 11.74 9.59
CA PHE A 80 -6.35 12.41 8.39
C PHE A 80 -5.63 11.92 7.14
N LEU A 81 -4.29 11.85 7.16
CA LEU A 81 -3.50 11.35 6.02
C LEU A 81 -3.91 9.93 5.66
N LYS A 82 -3.99 9.03 6.65
CA LYS A 82 -4.39 7.63 6.45
C LYS A 82 -5.80 7.50 5.87
N LYS A 83 -6.77 8.23 6.44
CA LYS A 83 -8.18 8.20 6.00
C LYS A 83 -8.36 8.68 4.56
N ASN A 84 -7.50 9.59 4.09
CA ASN A 84 -7.56 10.14 2.74
C ASN A 84 -6.54 9.48 1.78
N ASN A 85 -6.07 8.27 2.11
CA ASN A 85 -5.17 7.45 1.29
C ASN A 85 -3.85 8.16 0.88
N PHE A 86 -3.33 9.03 1.73
CA PHE A 86 -1.93 9.44 1.69
C PHE A 86 -1.04 8.30 2.19
N ASN A 87 0.25 8.33 1.84
CA ASN A 87 1.21 7.29 2.22
C ASN A 87 2.52 7.83 2.79
N ALA A 88 2.69 9.16 2.90
CA ALA A 88 3.85 9.74 3.56
C ALA A 88 3.52 11.07 4.26
N ALA A 89 4.27 11.37 5.32
CA ALA A 89 4.29 12.66 6.01
C ALA A 89 5.70 13.24 5.98
N ILE A 90 5.83 14.52 5.60
CA ILE A 90 7.11 15.23 5.61
C ILE A 90 7.09 16.22 6.78
N PHE A 91 7.75 15.84 7.87
CA PHE A 91 7.61 16.48 9.18
C PHE A 91 8.83 17.32 9.56
N GLN A 92 8.64 18.61 9.83
CA GLN A 92 9.75 19.53 10.10
C GLN A 92 10.34 19.32 11.51
N VAL A 93 11.48 18.65 11.61
CA VAL A 93 12.15 18.38 12.90
C VAL A 93 13.20 19.40 13.28
N ARG A 94 13.66 20.22 12.31
CA ARG A 94 14.67 21.27 12.50
C ARG A 94 14.28 22.57 11.78
N PRO A 95 13.49 23.45 12.42
CA PRO A 95 13.00 24.68 11.78
C PRO A 95 14.00 25.85 11.82
N GLN A 96 14.86 25.95 12.84
CA GLN A 96 15.81 27.06 13.01
C GLN A 96 17.07 26.69 13.82
N ALA A 97 17.77 25.62 13.43
CA ALA A 97 18.92 25.08 14.17
C ALA A 97 18.60 24.72 15.63
N ASP A 98 17.39 24.21 15.82
CA ASP A 98 16.82 23.68 17.04
C ASP A 98 16.08 22.37 16.71
N ALA A 99 15.87 21.53 17.73
CA ALA A 99 15.43 20.15 17.55
C ALA A 99 14.03 19.91 18.14
N LEU A 100 13.15 19.28 17.36
CA LEU A 100 11.89 18.71 17.85
C LEU A 100 12.07 17.25 18.28
N TYR A 101 13.24 16.93 18.83
CA TYR A 101 13.68 15.61 19.27
C TYR A 101 14.83 15.78 20.26
N GLN A 102 15.16 14.73 21.03
CA GLN A 102 16.27 14.82 21.96
C GLN A 102 17.59 14.88 21.18
N SER A 103 18.35 15.97 21.35
CA SER A 103 19.64 16.17 20.70
C SER A 103 20.67 16.71 21.69
N SER A 104 21.92 16.27 21.56
CA SER A 104 23.08 16.87 22.23
C SER A 104 23.76 17.94 21.38
N LEU A 105 23.40 18.06 20.09
CA LEU A 105 24.00 18.97 19.13
C LEU A 105 23.26 20.31 19.12
N GLU A 106 21.93 20.28 19.13
CA GLU A 106 21.05 21.44 19.00
C GLU A 106 20.05 21.55 20.16
N PRO A 107 19.63 22.76 20.56
CA PRO A 107 18.72 22.92 21.68
C PRO A 107 17.31 22.47 21.29
N TRP A 108 16.49 22.10 22.27
CA TRP A 108 15.05 21.90 22.05
C TRP A 108 14.40 23.11 21.38
N SER A 109 13.50 22.85 20.44
CA SER A 109 12.87 23.91 19.67
C SER A 109 11.95 24.81 20.50
N TYR A 110 12.05 26.12 20.25
CA TYR A 110 11.12 27.12 20.80
C TYR A 110 9.67 26.78 20.46
N PHE A 111 9.41 26.23 19.27
CA PHE A 111 8.06 25.97 18.78
C PHE A 111 7.33 24.84 19.53
N LEU A 112 8.04 24.06 20.36
CA LEU A 112 7.42 23.08 21.26
C LEU A 112 6.88 23.72 22.53
N THR A 113 7.73 24.45 23.26
CA THR A 113 7.45 24.84 24.66
C THR A 113 7.32 26.34 24.87
N GLY A 114 7.72 27.15 23.88
CA GLY A 114 7.84 28.60 24.01
C GLY A 114 9.14 29.04 24.70
N VAL A 115 10.03 28.09 25.02
CA VAL A 115 11.35 28.36 25.60
C VAL A 115 12.40 27.49 24.91
N GLN A 116 13.31 28.11 24.16
CA GLN A 116 14.38 27.38 23.46
C GLN A 116 15.28 26.65 24.47
N GLY A 117 15.59 25.38 24.18
CA GLY A 117 16.36 24.50 25.06
C GLY A 117 15.54 23.77 26.12
N LYS A 118 14.24 24.07 26.27
CA LYS A 118 13.36 23.35 27.20
C LYS A 118 12.64 22.19 26.51
N ALA A 119 12.83 20.98 27.04
CA ALA A 119 12.11 19.77 26.60
C ALA A 119 10.60 19.85 26.94
N PRO A 120 9.74 19.10 26.23
CA PRO A 120 8.34 18.92 26.63
C PRO A 120 8.21 18.36 28.06
N ASP A 121 7.09 18.67 28.72
CA ASP A 121 6.77 18.22 30.07
C ASP A 121 5.30 17.75 30.16
N PRO A 122 5.01 16.51 30.59
CA PRO A 122 5.95 15.41 30.88
C PRO A 122 6.87 15.06 29.71
N TYR A 123 8.09 14.63 29.99
CA TYR A 123 9.07 14.32 28.95
C TYR A 123 8.55 13.29 27.93
N TYR A 124 8.80 13.58 26.65
CA TYR A 124 8.81 12.62 25.56
C TYR A 124 9.73 13.11 24.44
N ASP A 125 10.21 12.20 23.60
CA ASP A 125 10.86 12.56 22.33
C ASP A 125 9.78 12.65 21.23
N PRO A 126 9.51 13.83 20.65
CA PRO A 126 8.48 13.95 19.63
C PRO A 126 8.80 13.21 18.34
N LEU A 127 10.05 13.17 17.88
CA LEU A 127 10.38 12.49 16.62
C LEU A 127 10.19 10.98 16.75
N GLU A 128 10.61 10.39 17.86
CA GLU A 128 10.35 8.96 18.13
C GLU A 128 8.85 8.65 18.04
N PHE A 129 8.03 9.45 18.73
CA PHE A 129 6.57 9.31 18.68
C PHE A 129 5.99 9.47 17.26
N TRP A 130 6.46 10.47 16.49
CA TRP A 130 5.99 10.71 15.12
C TRP A 130 6.33 9.55 14.19
N VAL A 131 7.52 8.94 14.33
CA VAL A 131 7.94 7.76 13.55
C VAL A 131 7.02 6.58 13.84
N GLU A 132 6.86 6.24 15.11
CA GLU A 132 6.02 5.10 15.55
C GLU A 132 4.57 5.29 15.10
N ALA A 133 3.98 6.46 15.40
CA ALA A 133 2.58 6.74 15.07
C ALA A 133 2.32 6.75 13.56
N ALA A 134 3.28 7.19 12.73
CA ALA A 134 3.18 7.16 11.28
C ALA A 134 3.24 5.71 10.76
N HIS A 135 4.19 4.91 11.24
CA HIS A 135 4.37 3.51 10.81
C HIS A 135 3.19 2.62 11.21
N GLU A 136 2.59 2.82 12.38
CA GLU A 136 1.35 2.15 12.79
C GLU A 136 0.20 2.38 11.80
N ARG A 137 0.19 3.55 11.15
CA ARG A 137 -0.79 3.89 10.10
C ARG A 137 -0.34 3.45 8.72
N GLY A 138 0.86 2.89 8.59
CA GLY A 138 1.46 2.53 7.30
C GLY A 138 1.77 3.75 6.45
N LEU A 139 2.25 4.84 7.07
CA LEU A 139 2.77 6.03 6.41
C LEU A 139 4.30 6.01 6.51
N GLU A 140 5.01 6.42 5.45
CA GLU A 140 6.42 6.80 5.58
C GLU A 140 6.54 8.12 6.36
N LEU A 141 7.56 8.26 7.22
CA LEU A 141 7.93 9.54 7.86
C LEU A 141 9.26 10.05 7.31
N HIS A 142 9.21 11.19 6.62
CA HIS A 142 10.39 11.88 6.11
C HIS A 142 10.67 13.09 7.00
N VAL A 143 11.86 13.14 7.59
CA VAL A 143 12.24 14.27 8.44
C VAL A 143 12.66 15.46 7.59
N TRP A 144 12.03 16.60 7.81
CA TRP A 144 12.33 17.86 7.13
C TRP A 144 13.18 18.76 8.01
N LEU A 145 14.29 19.23 7.44
CA LEU A 145 15.20 20.17 8.09
C LEU A 145 15.41 21.38 7.19
N ASN A 146 15.46 22.56 7.80
CA ASN A 146 16.14 23.69 7.18
C ASN A 146 17.64 23.55 7.48
N PRO A 147 18.55 23.57 6.47
CA PRO A 147 19.98 23.31 6.70
C PRO A 147 20.75 24.48 7.33
N TYR A 148 20.41 25.74 7.04
CA TYR A 148 21.27 26.88 7.37
C TYR A 148 20.62 27.98 8.22
N ARG A 149 19.29 27.99 8.39
CA ARG A 149 18.64 28.97 9.28
C ARG A 149 19.05 28.71 10.72
N ALA A 150 19.76 29.66 11.32
CA ALA A 150 20.20 29.61 12.71
C ALA A 150 19.19 30.26 13.67
N HIS A 151 18.35 31.18 13.17
CA HIS A 151 17.27 31.79 13.93
C HIS A 151 16.16 32.32 13.02
N HIS A 152 14.91 32.12 13.43
CA HIS A 152 13.72 32.66 12.78
C HIS A 152 13.13 33.80 13.63
N ILE A 153 12.54 34.82 13.00
CA ILE A 153 11.93 35.97 13.72
C ILE A 153 10.79 35.60 14.68
N ALA A 154 10.13 34.47 14.43
CA ALA A 154 9.10 33.90 15.30
C ALA A 154 9.66 32.94 16.37
N GLY A 155 10.98 32.77 16.44
CA GLY A 155 11.68 31.81 17.28
C GLY A 155 11.94 32.25 18.72
N GLY A 156 11.29 33.33 19.17
CA GLY A 156 11.56 33.95 20.48
C GLY A 156 12.89 34.70 20.53
N ALA A 157 13.39 34.97 21.73
CA ALA A 157 14.70 35.60 21.92
C ALA A 157 15.85 34.59 21.70
N VAL A 158 16.99 35.08 21.21
CA VAL A 158 18.23 34.28 21.10
C VAL A 158 18.75 33.95 22.51
N SER A 159 18.55 32.70 22.94
CA SER A 159 18.99 32.19 24.25
C SER A 159 20.48 31.80 24.26
N ASP A 160 21.04 31.53 25.44
CA ASP A 160 22.41 31.02 25.61
C ASP A 160 22.63 29.63 25.01
N SER A 161 21.57 28.83 24.88
CA SER A 161 21.59 27.53 24.22
C SER A 161 21.50 27.61 22.70
N SER A 162 21.17 28.78 22.13
CA SER A 162 21.04 29.01 20.70
C SER A 162 22.34 28.76 19.95
N MET A 163 22.24 28.20 18.74
CA MET A 163 23.40 28.05 17.85
C MET A 163 24.02 29.40 17.45
N VAL A 164 23.24 30.48 17.49
CA VAL A 164 23.77 31.85 17.28
C VAL A 164 24.86 32.21 18.29
N LYS A 165 24.70 31.79 19.56
CA LYS A 165 25.69 32.05 20.61
C LYS A 165 26.73 30.93 20.76
N ARG A 166 26.38 29.69 20.42
CA ARG A 166 27.30 28.54 20.51
C ARG A 166 28.26 28.43 19.32
N MET A 167 27.90 28.98 18.16
CA MET A 167 28.74 29.04 16.96
C MET A 167 28.78 30.45 16.35
N PRO A 168 29.19 31.48 17.12
CA PRO A 168 29.09 32.87 16.70
C PRO A 168 29.91 33.18 15.44
N ASP A 169 31.08 32.52 15.29
CA ASP A 169 31.94 32.68 14.12
C ASP A 169 31.36 32.02 12.86
N HIS A 170 30.27 31.26 12.94
CA HIS A 170 29.69 30.53 11.82
C HIS A 170 28.35 31.08 11.36
N VAL A 171 27.78 32.04 12.11
CA VAL A 171 26.48 32.63 11.79
C VAL A 171 26.63 34.11 11.47
N VAL A 172 25.68 34.62 10.69
CA VAL A 172 25.56 36.04 10.37
C VAL A 172 24.15 36.52 10.67
N LYS A 173 24.03 37.75 11.16
CA LYS A 173 22.76 38.41 11.37
C LYS A 173 22.31 39.08 10.08
N LEU A 174 21.06 38.87 9.70
CA LEU A 174 20.44 39.52 8.55
C LEU A 174 19.55 40.69 9.00
N LYS A 175 19.27 41.63 8.10
CA LYS A 175 18.53 42.86 8.41
C LYS A 175 17.12 42.63 8.95
N GLU A 176 16.41 41.63 8.45
CA GLU A 176 15.04 41.33 8.91
C GLU A 176 14.99 40.52 10.21
N GLY A 177 16.11 40.43 10.96
CA GLY A 177 16.16 39.78 12.27
C GLY A 177 16.43 38.27 12.24
N TYR A 178 16.57 37.68 11.07
CA TYR A 178 17.02 36.29 10.90
C TYR A 178 18.52 36.15 11.23
N TRP A 179 18.91 34.94 11.61
CA TRP A 179 20.31 34.52 11.61
C TRP A 179 20.50 33.32 10.70
N TRP A 180 21.62 33.29 10.01
CA TRP A 180 21.94 32.29 9.02
C TRP A 180 23.35 31.76 9.25
N PHE A 181 23.54 30.45 9.17
CA PHE A 181 24.86 29.88 9.07
C PHE A 181 25.48 30.24 7.72
N ASP A 182 26.78 30.57 7.71
CA ASP A 182 27.55 30.71 6.48
C ASP A 182 27.78 29.31 5.87
N PRO A 183 27.15 28.98 4.71
CA PRO A 183 27.24 27.65 4.10
C PRO A 183 28.66 27.28 3.63
N SER A 184 29.53 28.27 3.44
CA SER A 184 30.91 28.07 2.97
C SER A 184 31.87 27.59 4.04
N LYS A 185 31.52 27.74 5.32
CA LYS A 185 32.41 27.36 6.42
C LYS A 185 32.35 25.86 6.67
N LYS A 186 33.52 25.23 6.75
CA LYS A 186 33.63 23.80 7.05
C LYS A 186 32.92 23.41 8.36
N GLY A 187 33.04 24.23 9.40
CA GLY A 187 32.36 23.98 10.68
C GLY A 187 30.83 24.00 10.58
N THR A 188 30.26 24.84 9.71
CA THR A 188 28.82 24.83 9.40
C THR A 188 28.43 23.50 8.76
N GLN A 189 29.18 23.06 7.75
CA GLN A 189 28.91 21.83 7.02
C GLN A 189 29.07 20.61 7.93
N ASP A 190 30.13 20.55 8.73
CA ASP A 190 30.37 19.48 9.68
C ASP A 190 29.25 19.37 10.72
N HIS A 191 28.78 20.50 11.27
CA HIS A 191 27.65 20.53 12.20
C HIS A 191 26.35 20.06 11.54
N GLY A 192 26.03 20.57 10.35
CA GLY A 192 24.85 20.15 9.59
C GLY A 192 24.84 18.65 9.27
N VAL A 193 25.98 18.10 8.84
CA VAL A 193 26.14 16.65 8.61
C VAL A 193 25.98 15.88 9.93
N ALA A 194 26.61 16.33 11.02
CA ALA A 194 26.48 15.67 12.31
C ALA A 194 25.03 15.59 12.78
N VAL A 195 24.25 16.67 12.62
CA VAL A 195 22.82 16.72 12.97
C VAL A 195 22.00 15.74 12.12
N VAL A 196 22.17 15.74 10.79
CA VAL A 196 21.44 14.80 9.93
C VAL A 196 21.80 13.36 10.26
N MET A 197 23.09 13.07 10.43
CA MET A 197 23.56 11.70 10.68
C MET A 197 23.21 11.20 12.08
N ASP A 198 23.08 12.07 13.07
CA ASP A 198 22.54 11.73 14.39
C ASP A 198 21.10 11.21 14.26
N ILE A 199 20.25 11.92 13.50
CA ILE A 199 18.87 11.49 13.26
C ILE A 199 18.83 10.16 12.50
N VAL A 200 19.58 10.07 11.38
CA VAL A 200 19.62 8.86 10.54
C VAL A 200 20.07 7.65 11.34
N LYS A 201 21.02 7.79 12.27
CA LYS A 201 21.50 6.67 13.09
C LYS A 201 20.47 6.25 14.13
N ARG A 202 19.82 7.20 14.82
CA ARG A 202 19.01 6.91 16.01
C ARG A 202 17.54 6.60 15.73
N TYR A 203 16.93 7.20 14.71
CA TYR A 203 15.49 7.06 14.46
C TYR A 203 15.20 6.17 13.24
N ASP A 204 14.08 5.45 13.28
CA ASP A 204 13.60 4.57 12.20
C ASP A 204 12.88 5.38 11.10
N ILE A 205 13.54 6.40 10.56
CA ILE A 205 12.98 7.30 9.53
C ILE A 205 12.98 6.66 8.14
N ASP A 206 12.11 7.15 7.25
CA ASP A 206 12.03 6.68 5.86
C ASP A 206 12.75 7.59 4.87
N GLY A 207 12.95 8.86 5.26
CA GLY A 207 13.67 9.82 4.44
C GLY A 207 14.14 11.05 5.20
N VAL A 208 15.11 11.74 4.61
CA VAL A 208 15.58 13.07 4.97
C VAL A 208 15.17 14.03 3.86
N HIS A 209 14.65 15.19 4.23
CA HIS A 209 14.12 16.19 3.31
C HIS A 209 14.67 17.58 3.63
N PHE A 210 15.22 18.28 2.63
CA PHE A 210 15.42 19.73 2.73
C PHE A 210 14.47 20.46 1.80
N ASP A 211 14.02 21.62 2.26
CA ASP A 211 13.22 22.57 1.47
C ASP A 211 14.13 23.47 0.61
N ASP A 212 13.71 24.70 0.37
CA ASP A 212 14.29 25.63 -0.58
C ASP A 212 15.30 26.63 0.03
N TYR A 213 15.59 26.53 1.33
CA TYR A 213 16.45 27.51 2.01
C TYR A 213 17.92 27.08 2.03
N PHE A 214 18.69 27.55 1.05
CA PHE A 214 20.15 27.38 0.97
C PHE A 214 20.86 28.62 1.49
N TYR A 215 21.32 29.52 0.63
CA TYR A 215 21.50 30.92 1.04
C TYR A 215 20.13 31.56 1.27
N PRO A 216 20.02 32.62 2.10
CA PRO A 216 18.73 33.19 2.43
C PRO A 216 18.11 33.89 1.23
N TYR A 217 16.77 33.94 1.21
CA TYR A 217 16.06 34.82 0.28
C TYR A 217 16.56 36.26 0.44
N PRO A 218 16.79 37.01 -0.65
CA PRO A 218 17.35 38.37 -0.58
C PRO A 218 16.54 39.29 0.33
N GLU A 219 15.23 39.11 0.39
CA GLU A 219 14.32 39.89 1.25
C GLU A 219 14.71 39.81 2.73
N TYR A 220 15.29 38.70 3.21
CA TYR A 220 15.68 38.55 4.61
C TYR A 220 16.85 39.46 5.00
N ASN A 221 17.60 39.97 4.03
CA ASN A 221 18.70 40.90 4.22
C ASN A 221 18.46 42.26 3.55
N GLY A 222 17.19 42.65 3.37
CA GLY A 222 16.88 43.93 2.71
C GLY A 222 17.39 44.02 1.27
N ARG A 223 17.51 42.88 0.59
CA ARG A 223 18.11 42.70 -0.75
C ARG A 223 19.61 43.00 -0.84
N GLU A 224 20.31 43.17 0.27
CA GLU A 224 21.77 43.24 0.27
C GLU A 224 22.41 41.86 0.15
N ASP A 225 23.64 41.83 -0.39
CA ASP A 225 24.40 40.59 -0.55
C ASP A 225 24.65 39.91 0.81
N PHE A 226 24.77 38.58 0.79
CA PHE A 226 25.02 37.80 1.99
C PHE A 226 26.37 38.18 2.62
N PRO A 227 26.44 38.42 3.94
CA PRO A 227 27.63 38.99 4.59
C PRO A 227 28.74 37.95 4.86
N ASP A 228 29.23 37.30 3.81
CA ASP A 228 30.32 36.29 3.85
C ASP A 228 31.66 36.80 3.30
N SER A 229 31.88 38.12 3.25
CA SER A 229 33.06 38.73 2.61
C SER A 229 34.37 38.27 3.26
N ALA A 230 34.38 38.08 4.58
CA ALA A 230 35.53 37.56 5.30
C ALA A 230 35.85 36.11 4.90
N SER A 231 34.83 35.24 4.82
CA SER A 231 34.98 33.85 4.40
C SER A 231 35.45 33.73 2.95
N PHE A 232 34.93 34.59 2.07
CA PHE A 232 35.35 34.63 0.67
C PHE A 232 36.80 35.09 0.52
N ALA A 233 37.20 36.14 1.25
CA ALA A 233 38.59 36.61 1.26
C ALA A 233 39.55 35.54 1.78
N GLN A 234 39.15 34.78 2.82
CA GLN A 234 39.93 33.65 3.31
C GLN A 234 40.07 32.54 2.25
N TYR A 235 39.00 32.21 1.54
CA TYR A 235 39.03 31.25 0.43
C TYR A 235 40.00 31.71 -0.69
N GLN A 236 39.93 32.98 -1.09
CA GLN A 236 40.82 33.54 -2.11
C GLN A 236 42.29 33.57 -1.64
N GLY A 237 42.54 33.97 -0.39
CA GLY A 237 43.87 33.96 0.22
C GLY A 237 44.47 32.56 0.32
N GLY A 238 43.63 31.52 0.43
CA GLY A 238 44.01 30.11 0.35
C GLY A 238 44.22 29.56 -1.07
N GLY A 239 44.18 30.42 -2.11
CA GLY A 239 44.37 30.02 -3.51
C GLY A 239 43.08 29.68 -4.27
N GLY A 240 41.91 29.97 -3.69
CA GLY A 240 40.61 29.81 -4.33
C GLY A 240 40.45 30.67 -5.58
N LYS A 241 39.87 30.08 -6.64
CA LYS A 241 39.75 30.70 -7.98
C LYS A 241 38.32 30.89 -8.47
N LEU A 242 37.33 30.31 -7.79
CA LEU A 242 35.93 30.43 -8.18
C LEU A 242 35.45 31.88 -8.01
N SER A 243 34.52 32.29 -8.87
CA SER A 243 33.74 33.50 -8.62
C SER A 243 32.99 33.35 -7.29
N ARG A 244 32.62 34.45 -6.64
CA ARG A 244 31.88 34.37 -5.36
C ARG A 244 30.61 33.53 -5.49
N GLY A 245 29.86 33.70 -6.58
CA GLY A 245 28.66 32.90 -6.83
C GLY A 245 28.94 31.42 -7.03
N ASP A 246 29.96 31.07 -7.81
CA ASP A 246 30.35 29.66 -8.01
C ASP A 246 30.90 29.02 -6.73
N TRP A 247 31.64 29.78 -5.93
CA TRP A 247 32.14 29.34 -4.62
C TRP A 247 31.00 29.07 -3.64
N ARG A 248 29.97 29.93 -3.60
CA ARG A 248 28.77 29.72 -2.80
C ARG A 248 28.03 28.45 -3.23
N ARG A 249 27.81 28.27 -4.54
CA ARG A 249 27.19 27.04 -5.10
C ARG A 249 28.00 25.80 -4.77
N GLU A 250 29.32 25.85 -4.96
CA GLU A 250 30.20 24.70 -4.69
C GLU A 250 30.22 24.32 -3.22
N SER A 251 30.10 25.29 -2.32
CA SER A 251 29.95 25.06 -0.89
C SER A 251 28.68 24.27 -0.56
N VAL A 252 27.54 24.64 -1.17
CA VAL A 252 26.28 23.92 -1.01
C VAL A 252 26.34 22.55 -1.68
N ASN A 253 26.91 22.45 -2.89
CA ASN A 253 27.09 21.19 -3.62
C ASN A 253 27.88 20.17 -2.79
N THR A 254 28.99 20.60 -2.19
CA THR A 254 29.83 19.76 -1.33
C THR A 254 29.03 19.20 -0.16
N PHE A 255 28.22 20.02 0.49
CA PHE A 255 27.37 19.62 1.59
C PHE A 255 26.30 18.60 1.17
N ILE A 256 25.59 18.86 0.07
CA ILE A 256 24.54 17.99 -0.46
C ILE A 256 25.10 16.62 -0.89
N HIS A 257 26.21 16.63 -1.62
CA HIS A 257 26.85 15.39 -2.07
C HIS A 257 27.32 14.54 -0.88
N ARG A 258 28.00 15.17 0.09
CA ARG A 258 28.47 14.50 1.30
C ARG A 258 27.32 13.88 2.10
N LEU A 259 26.22 14.61 2.27
CA LEU A 259 25.04 14.07 2.96
C LEU A 259 24.46 12.85 2.25
N TYR A 260 24.35 12.89 0.93
CA TYR A 260 23.86 11.73 0.18
C TYR A 260 24.72 10.50 0.47
N ASP A 261 26.03 10.61 0.29
CA ASP A 261 26.98 9.51 0.52
C ASP A 261 26.91 8.99 1.97
N ASP A 262 26.94 9.89 2.95
CA ASP A 262 26.90 9.53 4.37
C ASP A 262 25.59 8.83 4.76
N ILE A 263 24.43 9.31 4.27
CA ILE A 263 23.13 8.68 4.49
C ILE A 263 23.11 7.28 3.88
N LYS A 264 23.52 7.14 2.62
CA LYS A 264 23.53 5.84 1.91
C LYS A 264 24.45 4.83 2.58
N ALA A 265 25.59 5.27 3.11
CA ALA A 265 26.54 4.42 3.82
C ALA A 265 25.98 3.86 5.13
N VAL A 266 25.10 4.59 5.82
CA VAL A 266 24.54 4.18 7.12
C VAL A 266 23.21 3.45 6.99
N LYS A 267 22.28 4.00 6.20
CA LYS A 267 20.96 3.39 5.95
C LYS A 267 20.55 3.60 4.50
N LYS A 268 20.89 2.64 3.64
CA LYS A 268 20.62 2.69 2.19
C LYS A 268 19.16 3.01 1.86
N HIS A 269 18.19 2.48 2.62
CA HIS A 269 16.76 2.67 2.41
C HIS A 269 16.23 4.08 2.78
N VAL A 270 16.96 4.88 3.57
CA VAL A 270 16.51 6.23 3.99
C VAL A 270 16.65 7.19 2.81
N LYS A 271 15.55 7.57 2.17
CA LYS A 271 15.56 8.40 0.95
C LYS A 271 16.07 9.81 1.26
N PHE A 272 16.97 10.38 0.47
CA PHE A 272 17.32 11.79 0.58
C PHE A 272 16.59 12.62 -0.48
N GLY A 273 15.81 13.61 -0.07
CA GLY A 273 15.03 14.43 -0.98
C GLY A 273 15.23 15.92 -0.80
N LEU A 274 15.06 16.64 -1.91
CA LEU A 274 15.20 18.09 -1.96
C LEU A 274 13.97 18.72 -2.61
N SER A 275 13.46 19.79 -1.99
CA SER A 275 12.34 20.58 -2.49
C SER A 275 12.75 22.02 -2.76
N PRO A 276 13.58 22.26 -3.80
CA PRO A 276 14.05 23.58 -4.16
C PRO A 276 12.93 24.45 -4.75
N PHE A 277 13.23 25.73 -4.97
CA PHE A 277 12.33 26.62 -5.70
C PHE A 277 11.95 26.03 -7.07
N GLY A 278 10.74 26.34 -7.54
CA GLY A 278 10.18 25.67 -8.72
C GLY A 278 10.88 25.96 -10.05
N THR A 279 11.61 27.07 -10.16
CA THR A 279 12.36 27.47 -11.39
C THR A 279 13.86 27.41 -11.13
N TRP A 280 14.65 26.83 -12.05
CA TRP A 280 16.10 26.86 -11.93
C TRP A 280 16.65 28.27 -12.14
N ARG A 281 16.43 28.83 -13.33
CA ARG A 281 16.84 30.18 -13.73
C ARG A 281 15.87 30.75 -14.77
N PRO A 282 15.73 32.08 -14.90
CA PRO A 282 15.06 32.69 -16.05
C PRO A 282 15.59 32.15 -17.39
N GLY A 283 14.70 31.94 -18.35
CA GLY A 283 15.01 31.33 -19.65
C GLY A 283 15.09 29.80 -19.65
N HIS A 284 14.84 29.13 -18.50
CA HIS A 284 14.91 27.66 -18.41
C HIS A 284 13.68 27.06 -17.69
N PRO A 285 12.67 26.55 -18.44
CA PRO A 285 12.51 26.62 -19.91
C PRO A 285 12.32 28.06 -20.40
N GLU A 286 12.42 28.30 -21.72
CA GLU A 286 12.45 29.65 -22.33
C GLU A 286 11.36 30.62 -21.82
N SER A 287 10.16 30.10 -21.51
CA SER A 287 9.04 30.87 -20.99
C SER A 287 9.25 31.42 -19.56
N VAL A 288 10.21 30.89 -18.81
CA VAL A 288 10.42 31.22 -17.40
C VAL A 288 11.04 32.60 -17.21
N VAL A 289 10.42 33.37 -16.33
CA VAL A 289 10.91 34.68 -15.88
C VAL A 289 10.84 34.76 -14.36
N GLY A 290 11.53 35.74 -13.78
CA GLY A 290 11.44 36.06 -12.35
C GLY A 290 12.62 35.53 -11.54
N PHE A 291 12.32 34.80 -10.47
CA PHE A 291 13.31 34.44 -9.46
C PHE A 291 14.35 33.45 -10.00
N ASP A 292 15.63 33.74 -9.72
CA ASP A 292 16.78 32.92 -10.12
C ASP A 292 17.37 32.25 -8.88
N GLN A 293 16.97 31.01 -8.59
CA GLN A 293 17.46 30.31 -7.39
C GLN A 293 18.97 29.98 -7.48
N TYR A 294 19.49 29.84 -8.70
CA TYR A 294 20.89 29.50 -8.93
C TYR A 294 21.83 30.64 -8.53
N ASP A 295 21.41 31.90 -8.75
CA ASP A 295 22.21 33.09 -8.41
C ASP A 295 21.75 33.79 -7.11
N GLN A 296 20.51 33.59 -6.66
CA GLN A 296 20.01 34.25 -5.44
C GLN A 296 20.07 33.34 -4.21
N LEU A 297 19.75 32.05 -4.35
CA LEU A 297 19.84 31.06 -3.26
C LEU A 297 21.12 30.22 -3.35
N TYR A 298 21.88 30.37 -4.44
CA TYR A 298 23.06 29.55 -4.76
C TYR A 298 22.76 28.05 -4.71
N ALA A 299 21.55 27.69 -5.12
CA ALA A 299 21.07 26.32 -5.20
C ALA A 299 21.27 25.78 -6.61
N ASP A 300 22.25 24.92 -6.82
CA ASP A 300 22.45 24.23 -8.10
C ASP A 300 21.55 22.98 -8.20
N ALA A 301 20.25 23.20 -8.08
CA ALA A 301 19.23 22.14 -8.05
C ALA A 301 19.28 21.23 -9.29
N LYS A 302 19.62 21.80 -10.44
CA LYS A 302 19.82 21.07 -11.69
C LYS A 302 20.99 20.09 -11.59
N LEU A 303 22.14 20.52 -11.07
CA LEU A 303 23.30 19.65 -10.87
C LEU A 303 22.95 18.47 -9.95
N TRP A 304 22.30 18.71 -8.81
CA TRP A 304 21.98 17.66 -7.84
C TRP A 304 21.05 16.58 -8.45
N LEU A 305 20.06 17.02 -9.24
CA LEU A 305 19.18 16.12 -9.98
C LEU A 305 19.92 15.36 -11.09
N ASN A 306 20.68 16.07 -11.93
CA ASN A 306 21.45 15.49 -13.03
C ASN A 306 22.46 14.44 -12.53
N LYS A 307 23.08 14.66 -11.36
CA LYS A 307 24.06 13.76 -10.74
C LYS A 307 23.44 12.67 -9.88
N GLY A 308 22.15 12.80 -9.52
CA GLY A 308 21.46 11.84 -8.67
C GLY A 308 21.92 11.84 -7.22
N TRP A 309 22.38 12.99 -6.70
CA TRP A 309 22.73 13.22 -5.29
C TRP A 309 21.50 13.36 -4.37
N ILE A 310 20.44 12.66 -4.76
CA ILE A 310 19.11 12.62 -4.17
C ILE A 310 18.44 11.34 -4.64
N ASP A 311 17.46 10.89 -3.86
CA ASP A 311 16.55 9.81 -4.21
C ASP A 311 15.21 10.36 -4.73
N TYR A 312 14.80 11.55 -4.29
CA TYR A 312 13.67 12.24 -4.88
C TYR A 312 13.85 13.75 -4.99
N PHE A 313 13.23 14.33 -6.03
CA PHE A 313 13.26 15.75 -6.34
C PHE A 313 11.84 16.30 -6.33
N SER A 314 11.64 17.42 -5.64
CA SER A 314 10.33 17.99 -5.38
C SER A 314 10.28 19.49 -5.65
N PRO A 315 10.46 19.93 -6.90
CA PRO A 315 10.45 21.35 -7.21
C PRO A 315 9.11 21.96 -6.79
N GLN A 316 9.15 23.13 -6.16
CA GLN A 316 7.98 23.84 -5.65
C GLN A 316 7.19 24.50 -6.80
N LEU A 317 6.40 23.70 -7.53
CA LEU A 317 5.60 24.13 -8.67
C LEU A 317 4.26 24.73 -8.19
N TYR A 318 4.34 25.85 -7.49
CA TYR A 318 3.21 26.45 -6.76
C TYR A 318 2.29 27.35 -7.62
N TRP A 319 2.37 27.23 -8.93
CA TRP A 319 1.67 28.11 -9.86
C TRP A 319 0.61 27.34 -10.66
N PRO A 320 -0.46 28.04 -11.10
CA PRO A 320 -1.50 27.42 -11.90
C PRO A 320 -1.00 26.86 -13.23
N ILE A 321 -1.72 25.86 -13.75
CA ILE A 321 -1.48 25.23 -15.04
C ILE A 321 -1.38 26.27 -16.16
N ASN A 322 -2.23 27.29 -16.16
CA ASN A 322 -2.34 28.28 -17.22
C ASN A 322 -1.54 29.57 -16.99
N ARG A 323 -0.66 29.64 -15.97
CA ARG A 323 0.22 30.79 -15.76
C ARG A 323 1.43 30.69 -16.68
N ILE A 324 1.34 31.19 -17.92
CA ILE A 324 2.36 31.00 -18.98
C ILE A 324 3.81 31.05 -18.48
N PRO A 325 4.28 32.09 -17.75
CA PRO A 325 5.70 32.18 -17.41
C PRO A 325 6.14 31.19 -16.31
N LEU A 326 5.20 30.58 -15.60
CA LEU A 326 5.46 29.67 -14.48
C LEU A 326 4.50 28.47 -14.54
N SER A 327 4.17 28.02 -15.76
CA SER A 327 3.13 27.02 -15.97
C SER A 327 3.54 25.68 -15.36
N PHE A 328 2.67 25.11 -14.52
CA PHE A 328 2.90 23.83 -13.86
C PHE A 328 3.39 22.70 -14.81
N PRO A 329 2.66 22.34 -15.89
CA PRO A 329 3.10 21.27 -16.79
C PRO A 329 4.40 21.61 -17.53
N VAL A 330 4.63 22.88 -17.88
CA VAL A 330 5.84 23.31 -18.59
C VAL A 330 7.08 23.13 -17.70
N LEU A 331 7.00 23.58 -16.45
CA LEU A 331 8.07 23.38 -15.47
C LEU A 331 8.28 21.90 -15.13
N LEU A 332 7.19 21.14 -14.97
CA LEU A 332 7.28 19.70 -14.70
C LEU A 332 7.97 18.95 -15.84
N GLY A 333 7.63 19.27 -17.09
CA GLY A 333 8.27 18.70 -18.27
C GLY A 333 9.76 19.05 -18.35
N TRP A 334 10.12 20.29 -18.05
CA TRP A 334 11.52 20.70 -18.03
C TRP A 334 12.33 19.94 -16.97
N TRP A 335 11.86 19.89 -15.71
CA TRP A 335 12.52 19.11 -14.66
C TRP A 335 12.58 17.61 -14.95
N SER A 336 11.57 17.05 -15.62
CA SER A 336 11.60 15.65 -16.06
C SER A 336 12.71 15.40 -17.08
N ASN A 337 12.98 16.35 -17.99
CA ASN A 337 14.07 16.24 -18.96
C ASN A 337 15.45 16.36 -18.29
N GLU A 338 15.55 17.10 -17.19
CA GLU A 338 16.76 17.22 -16.38
C GLU A 338 17.01 16.00 -15.46
N ASN A 339 16.08 15.05 -15.38
CA ASN A 339 16.22 13.89 -14.51
C ASN A 339 16.98 12.73 -15.17
N ILE A 340 18.27 12.94 -15.42
CA ILE A 340 19.14 12.02 -16.17
C ILE A 340 19.31 10.66 -15.43
N MET A 341 19.28 10.69 -14.10
CA MET A 341 19.46 9.50 -13.25
C MET A 341 18.15 8.78 -12.90
N ASN A 342 17.02 9.20 -13.50
CA ASN A 342 15.68 8.63 -13.27
C ASN A 342 15.33 8.51 -11.77
N ARG A 343 15.71 9.52 -10.97
CA ARG A 343 15.28 9.64 -9.57
C ARG A 343 13.78 9.91 -9.50
N HIS A 344 13.19 9.77 -8.33
CA HIS A 344 11.78 10.13 -8.19
C HIS A 344 11.60 11.64 -8.42
N LEU A 345 10.60 12.02 -9.22
CA LEU A 345 10.19 13.42 -9.40
C LEU A 345 8.77 13.57 -8.87
N TRP A 346 8.63 14.22 -7.72
CA TRP A 346 7.34 14.40 -7.04
C TRP A 346 7.15 15.89 -6.76
N PRO A 347 6.58 16.66 -7.71
CA PRO A 347 6.50 18.12 -7.57
C PRO A 347 5.69 18.52 -6.35
N GLY A 348 6.14 19.58 -5.70
CA GLY A 348 5.36 20.28 -4.68
C GLY A 348 4.26 21.10 -5.34
N ILE A 349 3.01 20.92 -4.88
CA ILE A 349 1.87 21.73 -5.31
C ILE A 349 1.35 22.56 -4.14
N SER A 350 1.05 23.83 -4.40
CA SER A 350 0.41 24.71 -3.41
C SER A 350 -1.10 24.54 -3.50
N VAL A 351 -1.69 23.95 -2.45
CA VAL A 351 -3.14 23.81 -2.37
C VAL A 351 -3.70 25.11 -1.81
N SER A 352 -4.55 25.77 -2.61
CA SER A 352 -5.15 27.05 -2.22
C SER A 352 -6.03 26.89 -0.98
N ARG A 353 -6.06 27.94 -0.16
CA ARG A 353 -7.00 28.05 0.98
C ARG A 353 -8.44 28.32 0.51
N ASP A 354 -8.62 28.69 -0.75
CA ASP A 354 -9.93 28.80 -1.38
C ASP A 354 -10.61 27.42 -1.45
N THR A 355 -11.84 27.35 -0.95
CA THR A 355 -12.67 26.13 -0.89
C THR A 355 -13.58 25.95 -2.10
N SER A 356 -13.44 26.82 -3.11
CA SER A 356 -14.20 26.77 -4.36
C SER A 356 -13.92 25.51 -5.20
N SER A 357 -14.86 25.20 -6.10
CA SER A 357 -14.69 24.14 -7.09
C SER A 357 -13.52 24.42 -8.03
N LYS A 358 -13.21 25.69 -8.33
CA LYS A 358 -12.07 26.07 -9.17
C LYS A 358 -10.74 25.64 -8.55
N SER A 359 -10.55 25.91 -7.26
CA SER A 359 -9.37 25.49 -6.48
C SER A 359 -9.21 23.97 -6.46
N THR A 360 -10.33 23.26 -6.27
CA THR A 360 -10.39 21.80 -6.30
C THR A 360 -10.00 21.26 -7.68
N THR A 361 -10.62 21.76 -8.74
CA THR A 361 -10.34 21.34 -10.12
C THR A 361 -8.89 21.58 -10.51
N GLU A 362 -8.30 22.72 -10.13
CA GLU A 362 -6.88 23.01 -10.38
C GLU A 362 -5.97 21.96 -9.73
N THR A 363 -6.18 21.67 -8.44
CA THR A 363 -5.40 20.69 -7.69
C THR A 363 -5.52 19.29 -8.30
N LEU A 364 -6.75 18.84 -8.59
CA LEU A 364 -6.99 17.55 -9.24
C LEU A 364 -6.34 17.48 -10.63
N SER A 365 -6.39 18.58 -11.39
CA SER A 365 -5.79 18.64 -12.72
C SER A 365 -4.27 18.53 -12.65
N GLN A 366 -3.61 19.19 -11.70
CA GLN A 366 -2.16 19.06 -11.48
C GLN A 366 -1.75 17.63 -11.09
N ILE A 367 -2.54 16.95 -10.25
CA ILE A 367 -2.33 15.52 -9.93
C ILE A 367 -2.44 14.67 -11.20
N MET A 368 -3.48 14.88 -12.01
CA MET A 368 -3.68 14.10 -13.23
C MET A 368 -2.60 14.37 -14.29
N ILE A 369 -2.14 15.61 -14.42
CA ILE A 369 -1.00 15.99 -15.26
C ILE A 369 0.27 15.26 -14.79
N SER A 370 0.57 15.29 -13.48
CA SER A 370 1.73 14.57 -12.91
C SER A 370 1.67 13.07 -13.24
N ARG A 371 0.50 12.44 -13.11
CA ARG A 371 0.32 11.01 -13.46
C ARG A 371 0.58 10.70 -14.94
N GLY A 372 0.16 11.59 -15.82
CA GLY A 372 0.33 11.45 -17.27
C GLY A 372 1.78 11.68 -17.70
N MET A 373 2.43 12.70 -17.14
CA MET A 373 3.81 13.06 -17.49
C MET A 373 4.85 12.15 -16.83
N LEU A 374 4.56 11.59 -15.64
CA LEU A 374 5.49 10.78 -14.85
C LEU A 374 4.94 9.37 -14.55
N PRO A 375 4.65 8.54 -15.58
CA PRO A 375 3.94 7.28 -15.39
C PRO A 375 4.69 6.25 -14.53
N LYS A 376 6.02 6.31 -14.48
CA LYS A 376 6.89 5.42 -13.68
C LYS A 376 7.09 5.88 -12.24
N SER A 377 6.90 7.17 -11.95
CA SER A 377 7.14 7.77 -10.63
C SER A 377 6.02 8.76 -10.27
N LYS A 378 4.77 8.29 -10.36
CA LYS A 378 3.59 9.12 -10.07
C LYS A 378 3.69 9.66 -8.64
N GLY A 379 3.35 10.92 -8.46
CA GLY A 379 3.23 11.50 -7.12
C GLY A 379 3.27 13.02 -7.11
N VAL A 380 2.85 13.58 -5.99
CA VAL A 380 2.92 15.01 -5.66
C VAL A 380 3.06 15.18 -4.15
N ILE A 381 3.53 16.35 -3.73
CA ILE A 381 3.58 16.74 -2.32
C ILE A 381 2.71 17.98 -2.12
N HIS A 382 1.81 17.95 -1.13
CA HIS A 382 0.87 19.04 -0.89
C HIS A 382 1.45 20.03 0.10
N TRP A 383 1.64 21.26 -0.35
CA TRP A 383 1.92 22.40 0.52
C TRP A 383 0.59 23.07 0.93
N SER A 384 0.19 23.02 2.19
CA SER A 384 0.69 22.14 3.29
C SER A 384 -0.44 21.21 3.75
N ILE A 385 -0.18 20.39 4.77
CA ILE A 385 -1.23 19.57 5.40
C ILE A 385 -2.47 20.40 5.79
N SER A 386 -2.29 21.64 6.23
CA SER A 386 -3.41 22.52 6.60
C SER A 386 -4.33 22.85 5.43
N SER A 387 -3.80 22.95 4.21
CA SER A 387 -4.59 23.30 3.03
C SER A 387 -5.58 22.20 2.64
N VAL A 388 -5.29 20.95 3.01
CA VAL A 388 -6.18 19.80 2.79
C VAL A 388 -7.05 19.51 4.02
N THR A 389 -6.52 19.62 5.25
CA THR A 389 -7.30 19.34 6.47
C THR A 389 -8.38 20.39 6.74
N LYS A 390 -8.12 21.66 6.42
CA LYS A 390 -9.06 22.77 6.62
C LYS A 390 -10.01 22.97 5.43
N ASN A 391 -9.93 22.12 4.40
CA ASN A 391 -10.78 22.19 3.22
C ASN A 391 -11.50 20.85 2.99
N PRO A 392 -12.68 20.63 3.59
CA PRO A 392 -13.44 19.38 3.45
C PRO A 392 -13.81 19.04 2.00
N ASN A 393 -14.05 20.06 1.15
CA ASN A 393 -14.33 19.85 -0.26
C ASN A 393 -13.13 19.25 -0.99
N MET A 394 -11.92 19.77 -0.73
CA MET A 394 -10.68 19.23 -1.27
C MET A 394 -10.44 17.79 -0.80
N ALA A 395 -10.56 17.52 0.51
CA ALA A 395 -10.39 16.19 1.07
C ALA A 395 -11.36 15.17 0.44
N LYS A 396 -12.65 15.55 0.32
CA LYS A 396 -13.68 14.76 -0.35
C LYS A 396 -13.33 14.50 -1.82
N ALA A 397 -12.93 15.53 -2.56
CA ALA A 397 -12.61 15.42 -3.98
C ALA A 397 -11.38 14.53 -4.24
N LEU A 398 -10.38 14.54 -3.34
CA LEU A 398 -9.24 13.63 -3.41
C LEU A 398 -9.70 12.17 -3.25
N ILE A 399 -10.47 11.85 -2.21
CA ILE A 399 -10.88 10.46 -1.91
C ILE A 399 -11.97 9.92 -2.85
N GLU A 400 -12.79 10.79 -3.45
CA GLU A 400 -13.75 10.40 -4.49
C GLU A 400 -13.12 10.34 -5.89
N GLY A 401 -11.97 11.01 -6.07
CA GLY A 401 -11.25 11.10 -7.33
C GLY A 401 -9.90 10.36 -7.30
N PRO A 402 -8.76 11.07 -7.41
CA PRO A 402 -7.47 10.44 -7.65
C PRO A 402 -7.05 9.49 -6.53
N TYR A 403 -7.43 9.72 -5.28
CA TYR A 403 -7.00 8.95 -4.11
C TYR A 403 -8.03 7.90 -3.67
N GLN A 404 -8.98 7.55 -4.53
CA GLN A 404 -10.03 6.56 -4.22
C GLN A 404 -9.49 5.21 -3.72
N LYS A 405 -8.36 4.75 -4.24
CA LYS A 405 -7.69 3.52 -3.80
C LYS A 405 -6.38 3.84 -3.08
N GLN A 406 -6.03 3.02 -2.08
CA GLN A 406 -4.73 3.05 -1.43
C GLN A 406 -3.61 2.89 -2.48
N ALA A 407 -2.43 3.48 -2.23
CA ALA A 407 -1.29 3.30 -3.11
C ALA A 407 -0.02 3.05 -2.30
N LEU A 408 0.84 2.17 -2.81
CA LEU A 408 2.22 2.05 -2.35
C LEU A 408 3.04 3.24 -2.87
N VAL A 409 4.13 3.56 -2.18
CA VAL A 409 5.16 4.44 -2.73
C VAL A 409 5.79 3.76 -3.96
N PRO A 410 6.08 4.51 -5.06
CA PRO A 410 6.84 3.97 -6.19
C PRO A 410 8.17 3.36 -5.73
N ALA A 411 8.58 2.24 -6.33
CA ALA A 411 9.80 1.55 -5.92
C ALA A 411 11.05 2.37 -6.30
N SER A 412 12.02 2.45 -5.38
CA SER A 412 13.31 3.11 -5.56
C SER A 412 14.38 2.09 -5.95
N GLU A 413 14.29 1.54 -7.17
CA GLU A 413 15.10 0.39 -7.63
C GLU A 413 16.62 0.60 -7.58
N TRP A 414 17.09 1.86 -7.56
CA TRP A 414 18.53 2.17 -7.40
C TRP A 414 19.02 2.06 -5.95
N LEU A 415 18.12 2.10 -4.97
CA LEU A 415 18.44 1.88 -3.56
C LEU A 415 18.45 0.38 -3.25
N ASP A 416 17.47 -0.36 -3.70
CA ASP A 416 17.43 -1.81 -3.62
C ASP A 416 16.52 -2.35 -4.73
N ASN A 417 16.97 -3.40 -5.39
CA ASN A 417 16.23 -4.08 -6.45
C ASN A 417 15.91 -5.54 -6.10
N LYS A 418 16.20 -5.96 -4.85
CA LYS A 418 15.88 -7.29 -4.36
C LYS A 418 14.58 -7.24 -3.58
N ALA A 419 13.53 -7.86 -4.11
CA ALA A 419 12.27 -7.99 -3.40
C ALA A 419 12.40 -8.87 -2.14
N PRO A 420 11.58 -8.61 -1.11
CA PRO A 420 11.46 -9.49 0.05
C PRO A 420 10.92 -10.86 -0.37
N LEU A 421 11.11 -11.86 0.50
CA LEU A 421 10.53 -13.19 0.26
C LEU A 421 9.00 -13.15 0.29
N ALA A 422 8.36 -14.06 -0.43
CA ALA A 422 6.92 -14.22 -0.32
C ALA A 422 6.55 -14.70 1.09
N PRO A 423 5.51 -14.13 1.75
CA PRO A 423 5.09 -14.59 3.06
C PRO A 423 4.46 -15.98 2.98
N ALA A 424 4.57 -16.74 4.08
CA ALA A 424 3.78 -17.94 4.28
C ALA A 424 2.45 -17.53 4.91
N TYR A 425 1.32 -17.94 4.30
CA TYR A 425 0.00 -17.57 4.78
C TYR A 425 -0.97 -18.74 4.81
N ASN A 426 -1.88 -18.71 5.79
CA ASN A 426 -2.91 -19.70 6.03
C ASN A 426 -4.28 -19.09 5.80
N ILE A 427 -5.21 -19.91 5.29
CA ILE A 427 -6.59 -19.53 4.99
C ILE A 427 -7.51 -20.43 5.80
N LYS A 428 -8.44 -19.84 6.53
CA LYS A 428 -9.48 -20.57 7.26
C LYS A 428 -10.84 -19.95 6.97
N GLN A 429 -11.79 -20.74 6.49
CA GLN A 429 -13.17 -20.30 6.40
C GLN A 429 -13.80 -20.34 7.80
N GLU A 430 -14.55 -19.29 8.14
CA GLU A 430 -15.31 -19.14 9.38
C GLU A 430 -16.67 -18.56 9.03
N GLY A 431 -17.65 -19.44 8.85
CA GLY A 431 -19.00 -19.08 8.39
C GLY A 431 -18.96 -18.39 7.03
N ASP A 432 -19.49 -17.16 6.97
CA ASP A 432 -19.56 -16.35 5.75
C ASP A 432 -18.27 -15.54 5.49
N SER A 433 -17.20 -15.79 6.24
CA SER A 433 -15.91 -15.10 6.11
C SER A 433 -14.74 -16.06 5.92
N VAL A 434 -13.64 -15.53 5.41
CA VAL A 434 -12.35 -16.17 5.25
C VAL A 434 -11.33 -15.36 6.03
N GLN A 435 -10.72 -16.00 7.02
CA GLN A 435 -9.62 -15.43 7.79
C GLN A 435 -8.30 -15.82 7.14
N LEU A 436 -7.52 -14.80 6.77
CA LEU A 436 -6.14 -14.94 6.34
C LEU A 436 -5.23 -14.60 7.52
N SER A 437 -4.16 -15.37 7.69
CA SER A 437 -3.06 -15.05 8.60
C SER A 437 -1.73 -15.34 7.94
N TRP A 438 -0.69 -14.56 8.22
CA TRP A 438 0.61 -14.70 7.56
C TRP A 438 1.79 -14.48 8.49
N THR A 439 2.94 -15.02 8.07
CA THR A 439 4.25 -14.87 8.72
C THR A 439 5.32 -14.66 7.65
N HIS A 440 6.45 -14.08 8.03
CA HIS A 440 7.60 -13.91 7.16
C HIS A 440 8.87 -14.30 7.90
N LYS A 441 9.86 -14.81 7.15
CA LYS A 441 11.11 -15.32 7.74
C LYS A 441 12.03 -14.19 8.23
N ASP A 442 11.88 -13.00 7.64
CA ASP A 442 12.61 -11.80 8.02
C ASP A 442 11.66 -10.61 8.14
N ASP A 443 11.04 -10.45 9.32
CA ASP A 443 10.06 -9.38 9.55
C ASP A 443 10.67 -7.96 9.45
N LYS A 444 12.00 -7.83 9.51
CA LYS A 444 12.68 -6.52 9.39
C LYS A 444 12.72 -6.03 7.95
N ASP A 445 12.65 -6.96 6.99
CA ASP A 445 12.62 -6.69 5.55
C ASP A 445 11.24 -6.21 5.05
N VAL A 446 10.23 -6.21 5.93
CA VAL A 446 8.84 -5.90 5.55
C VAL A 446 8.37 -4.57 6.16
N PHE A 447 7.89 -3.68 5.29
CA PHE A 447 7.27 -2.41 5.65
C PHE A 447 5.75 -2.40 5.43
N HIS A 448 5.27 -3.10 4.39
CA HIS A 448 3.84 -3.28 4.14
C HIS A 448 3.49 -4.72 3.76
N TRP A 449 2.23 -5.07 3.99
CA TRP A 449 1.61 -6.23 3.35
C TRP A 449 0.59 -5.76 2.32
N VAL A 450 0.46 -6.50 1.22
CA VAL A 450 -0.65 -6.31 0.29
C VAL A 450 -1.45 -7.60 0.19
N VAL A 451 -2.72 -7.51 0.58
CA VAL A 451 -3.70 -8.59 0.43
C VAL A 451 -4.48 -8.33 -0.85
N TYR A 452 -4.23 -9.14 -1.88
CA TYR A 452 -5.01 -9.14 -3.12
C TYR A 452 -6.15 -10.15 -3.01
N TYR A 453 -7.31 -9.81 -3.57
CA TYR A 453 -8.47 -10.68 -3.55
C TYR A 453 -9.39 -10.44 -4.76
N GLN A 454 -10.04 -11.50 -5.23
CA GLN A 454 -10.89 -11.48 -6.41
C GLN A 454 -12.31 -11.92 -6.07
N TYR A 455 -13.29 -11.06 -6.32
CA TYR A 455 -14.71 -11.44 -6.35
C TYR A 455 -15.19 -11.45 -7.80
N GLY A 456 -15.76 -12.56 -8.26
CA GLY A 456 -16.24 -12.69 -9.64
C GLY A 456 -15.09 -12.59 -10.65
N LYS A 457 -15.03 -11.49 -11.42
CA LYS A 457 -13.90 -11.16 -12.32
C LYS A 457 -13.04 -10.01 -11.82
N THR A 458 -13.44 -9.36 -10.73
CA THR A 458 -12.86 -8.09 -10.28
C THR A 458 -11.82 -8.33 -9.21
N TRP A 459 -10.59 -7.90 -9.48
CA TRP A 459 -9.52 -7.88 -8.51
C TRP A 459 -9.51 -6.59 -7.69
N ASN A 460 -9.26 -6.74 -6.40
CA ASN A 460 -9.06 -5.66 -5.44
C ASN A 460 -7.86 -5.97 -4.55
N TYR A 461 -7.45 -4.99 -3.77
CA TYR A 461 -6.37 -5.14 -2.80
C TYR A 461 -6.59 -4.26 -1.58
N ARG A 462 -5.91 -4.62 -0.48
CA ARG A 462 -5.77 -3.82 0.73
C ARG A 462 -4.29 -3.76 1.10
N ILE A 463 -3.79 -2.54 1.33
CA ILE A 463 -2.44 -2.29 1.85
C ILE A 463 -2.53 -2.17 3.37
N MET A 464 -1.68 -2.94 4.04
CA MET A 464 -1.65 -3.13 5.49
C MET A 464 -0.27 -2.73 6.04
N ASN A 465 -0.21 -2.30 7.29
CA ASN A 465 1.05 -1.85 7.91
C ASN A 465 1.95 -3.05 8.24
N ARG A 466 3.21 -2.78 8.61
CA ARG A 466 4.20 -3.82 8.92
C ARG A 466 3.80 -4.75 10.08
N SER A 467 2.92 -4.31 10.98
CA SER A 467 2.52 -5.05 12.19
C SER A 467 1.28 -5.93 11.97
N ASP A 468 0.52 -5.68 10.91
CA ASP A 468 -0.64 -6.49 10.56
C ASP A 468 -0.21 -7.94 10.23
N ARG A 469 -0.92 -8.93 10.75
CA ARG A 469 -0.64 -10.36 10.52
C ARG A 469 -1.85 -11.17 10.10
N LYS A 470 -3.03 -10.55 10.06
CA LYS A 470 -4.28 -11.22 9.73
C LYS A 470 -5.31 -10.26 9.16
N THR A 471 -6.22 -10.77 8.35
CA THR A 471 -7.39 -10.02 7.89
C THR A 471 -8.54 -10.95 7.52
N GLY A 472 -9.75 -10.44 7.58
CA GLY A 472 -10.96 -11.14 7.15
C GLY A 472 -11.45 -10.64 5.79
N LEU A 473 -11.89 -11.55 4.94
CA LEU A 473 -12.61 -11.29 3.69
C LEU A 473 -13.97 -12.00 3.74
N ALA A 474 -15.03 -11.40 3.20
CA ALA A 474 -16.29 -12.12 3.08
C ALA A 474 -16.18 -13.24 2.03
N THR A 475 -16.91 -14.33 2.19
CA THR A 475 -16.99 -15.38 1.15
C THR A 475 -17.76 -14.90 -0.09
N LEU A 476 -18.67 -13.93 0.10
CA LEU A 476 -19.46 -13.28 -0.95
C LEU A 476 -19.35 -11.75 -0.89
N GLN A 477 -19.34 -11.12 -2.06
CA GLN A 477 -19.61 -9.70 -2.23
C GLN A 477 -20.81 -9.55 -3.18
N GLY A 478 -21.99 -9.27 -2.62
CA GLY A 478 -23.24 -9.38 -3.37
C GLY A 478 -23.50 -10.82 -3.80
N LYS A 479 -23.48 -11.09 -5.12
CA LYS A 479 -23.60 -12.44 -5.69
C LYS A 479 -22.26 -13.11 -6.00
N ASP A 480 -21.17 -12.36 -5.95
CA ASP A 480 -19.88 -12.82 -6.43
C ASP A 480 -19.10 -13.53 -5.31
N LYS A 481 -18.71 -14.79 -5.55
CA LYS A 481 -17.86 -15.60 -4.67
C LYS A 481 -16.42 -15.09 -4.67
N LEU A 482 -15.76 -15.14 -3.52
CA LEU A 482 -14.31 -14.97 -3.39
C LEU A 482 -13.61 -16.13 -4.13
N LYS A 483 -12.96 -15.83 -5.26
CA LYS A 483 -12.36 -16.83 -6.14
C LYS A 483 -10.88 -17.05 -5.91
N ALA A 484 -10.15 -15.97 -5.62
CA ALA A 484 -8.72 -16.00 -5.51
C ALA A 484 -8.24 -14.96 -4.50
N LEU A 485 -7.14 -15.25 -3.83
CA LEU A 485 -6.49 -14.34 -2.90
C LEU A 485 -4.97 -14.57 -2.84
N SER A 486 -4.23 -13.59 -2.37
CA SER A 486 -2.79 -13.71 -2.11
C SER A 486 -2.32 -12.66 -1.14
N VAL A 487 -1.28 -12.95 -0.36
CA VAL A 487 -0.57 -11.98 0.47
C VAL A 487 0.84 -11.79 -0.09
N THR A 488 1.29 -10.54 -0.18
CA THR A 488 2.67 -10.17 -0.57
C THR A 488 3.28 -9.26 0.48
N ALA A 489 4.62 -9.28 0.58
CA ALA A 489 5.41 -8.38 1.40
C ALA A 489 5.98 -7.24 0.54
N VAL A 490 6.12 -6.05 1.11
CA VAL A 490 6.77 -4.91 0.46
C VAL A 490 7.82 -4.31 1.40
N ASP A 491 9.03 -4.10 0.90
CA ASP A 491 10.13 -3.51 1.68
C ASP A 491 10.06 -1.97 1.75
N ARG A 492 11.01 -1.34 2.48
CA ARG A 492 11.09 0.13 2.64
C ARG A 492 11.46 0.90 1.37
N THR A 493 11.99 0.20 0.37
CA THR A 493 12.30 0.77 -0.95
C THR A 493 11.19 0.51 -1.97
N GLY A 494 10.10 -0.14 -1.57
CA GLY A 494 8.92 -0.39 -2.38
C GLY A 494 8.97 -1.65 -3.24
N ASN A 495 9.98 -2.52 -3.11
CA ASN A 495 9.98 -3.79 -3.85
C ASN A 495 8.97 -4.75 -3.23
N GLU A 496 8.22 -5.43 -4.08
CA GLU A 496 7.13 -6.32 -3.68
C GLU A 496 7.52 -7.77 -3.96
N SER A 497 7.31 -8.65 -2.98
CA SER A 497 7.62 -10.07 -3.09
C SER A 497 6.90 -10.75 -4.25
N ALA A 498 7.39 -11.92 -4.66
CA ALA A 498 6.65 -12.79 -5.57
C ALA A 498 5.22 -13.06 -5.05
N ARG A 499 4.27 -13.16 -5.97
CA ARG A 499 2.85 -13.35 -5.66
C ARG A 499 2.45 -14.81 -5.85
N ASN A 500 2.08 -15.45 -4.76
CA ASN A 500 1.52 -16.80 -4.76
C ASN A 500 0.00 -16.69 -4.64
N GLU A 501 -0.73 -16.84 -5.76
CA GLU A 501 -2.20 -16.85 -5.74
C GLU A 501 -2.73 -18.19 -5.21
N THR A 502 -3.70 -18.11 -4.31
CA THR A 502 -4.46 -19.26 -3.82
C THR A 502 -5.91 -19.12 -4.23
N TYR A 503 -6.51 -20.20 -4.71
CA TYR A 503 -7.93 -20.30 -5.03
C TYR A 503 -8.62 -21.08 -3.91
N PRO A 504 -9.18 -20.39 -2.89
CA PRO A 504 -9.74 -21.07 -1.75
C PRO A 504 -10.99 -21.86 -2.17
N ASN A 505 -11.03 -23.13 -1.77
CA ASN A 505 -12.22 -23.97 -1.96
C ASN A 505 -13.25 -23.64 -0.88
N LEU A 506 -14.03 -22.58 -1.13
CA LEU A 506 -15.01 -22.02 -0.18
C LEU A 506 -16.42 -22.55 -0.47
N VAL A 507 -17.20 -22.78 0.59
CA VAL A 507 -18.65 -22.97 0.46
C VAL A 507 -19.32 -21.64 0.77
N ALA A 508 -19.96 -21.04 -0.23
CA ALA A 508 -20.64 -19.74 -0.11
C ALA A 508 -22.14 -19.91 -0.29
N ILE A 509 -22.94 -19.51 0.71
CA ILE A 509 -24.40 -19.60 0.68
C ILE A 509 -24.99 -18.25 0.26
N VAL A 510 -25.52 -18.20 -0.95
CA VAL A 510 -26.19 -17.02 -1.52
C VAL A 510 -27.61 -16.92 -0.95
N PRO A 511 -27.95 -15.84 -0.21
CA PRO A 511 -29.24 -15.72 0.45
C PRO A 511 -30.39 -15.47 -0.53
N ARG A 512 -31.62 -15.72 -0.08
CA ARG A 512 -32.87 -15.52 -0.86
C ARG A 512 -32.99 -14.14 -1.50
N SER A 513 -32.50 -13.10 -0.83
CA SER A 513 -32.54 -11.71 -1.31
C SER A 513 -31.74 -11.50 -2.60
N VAL A 514 -30.61 -12.20 -2.77
CA VAL A 514 -29.69 -11.99 -3.90
C VAL A 514 -30.28 -12.51 -5.22
N TRP A 515 -30.98 -13.64 -5.19
CA TRP A 515 -31.67 -14.19 -6.37
C TRP A 515 -33.13 -13.71 -6.51
N LYS A 516 -33.53 -12.72 -5.70
CA LYS A 516 -34.85 -12.07 -5.71
C LYS A 516 -36.00 -13.07 -5.50
N ALA A 517 -35.90 -13.92 -4.48
CA ALA A 517 -36.94 -14.88 -4.15
C ALA A 517 -38.31 -14.21 -3.95
N ASN A 518 -39.38 -14.83 -4.45
CA ASN A 518 -40.75 -14.47 -4.07
C ASN A 518 -41.01 -14.89 -2.62
N GLU A 519 -41.88 -14.15 -1.94
CA GLU A 519 -42.40 -14.53 -0.63
C GLU A 519 -43.12 -15.88 -0.70
N PRO A 520 -42.98 -16.75 0.32
CA PRO A 520 -43.69 -18.00 0.36
C PRO A 520 -45.20 -17.79 0.56
N ARG A 521 -46.01 -18.73 0.05
CA ARG A 521 -47.41 -18.89 0.48
C ARG A 521 -47.47 -19.45 1.91
N PRO A 522 -48.65 -19.61 2.54
CA PRO A 522 -48.75 -20.30 3.84
C PRO A 522 -48.10 -21.69 3.82
N TYR A 523 -47.32 -22.01 4.86
CA TYR A 523 -46.50 -23.23 4.96
C TYR A 523 -46.71 -23.97 6.27
N LYS A 524 -46.41 -25.27 6.25
CA LYS A 524 -46.28 -26.13 7.44
C LYS A 524 -44.89 -25.99 8.05
N GLN A 525 -44.81 -25.83 9.37
CA GLN A 525 -43.55 -25.77 10.12
C GLN A 525 -42.95 -27.17 10.32
N GLN A 526 -41.62 -27.24 10.48
CA GLN A 526 -40.86 -28.44 10.82
C GLN A 526 -39.61 -28.14 11.64
N VAL A 527 -39.03 -29.18 12.23
CA VAL A 527 -37.65 -29.22 12.71
C VAL A 527 -36.91 -30.28 11.90
N PRO A 528 -35.78 -29.94 11.24
CA PRO A 528 -35.04 -30.91 10.44
C PRO A 528 -34.36 -31.95 11.35
N VAL A 529 -34.61 -33.23 11.09
CA VAL A 529 -34.03 -34.38 11.83
C VAL A 529 -33.26 -35.34 10.91
N ARG A 530 -33.31 -35.11 9.58
CA ARG A 530 -32.58 -35.87 8.57
C ARG A 530 -32.26 -35.01 7.35
N ILE A 531 -31.27 -35.42 6.55
CA ILE A 531 -30.90 -34.72 5.31
C ILE A 531 -31.15 -35.65 4.11
N THR A 532 -31.83 -35.12 3.09
CA THR A 532 -32.07 -35.82 1.82
C THR A 532 -31.49 -35.05 0.65
N VAL A 533 -30.71 -35.75 -0.18
CA VAL A 533 -30.10 -35.18 -1.39
C VAL A 533 -30.92 -35.48 -2.63
N HIS A 534 -31.13 -34.44 -3.43
CA HIS A 534 -31.87 -34.41 -4.69
C HIS A 534 -30.99 -33.89 -5.82
N HIS A 535 -31.46 -34.07 -7.05
CA HIS A 535 -31.11 -33.23 -8.18
C HIS A 535 -32.38 -32.59 -8.77
N GLU A 536 -32.23 -31.61 -9.65
CA GLU A 536 -33.34 -31.04 -10.40
C GLU A 536 -33.88 -32.05 -11.43
N GLY A 537 -32.99 -32.78 -12.11
CA GLY A 537 -33.35 -33.81 -13.11
C GLY A 537 -33.83 -33.26 -14.45
N GLY A 538 -33.81 -31.93 -14.63
CA GLY A 538 -34.22 -31.23 -15.86
C GLY A 538 -33.13 -31.21 -16.94
N LYS A 539 -32.83 -30.03 -17.48
CA LYS A 539 -31.70 -29.85 -18.42
C LYS A 539 -30.36 -29.84 -17.69
N VAL A 540 -29.34 -30.42 -18.32
CA VAL A 540 -27.91 -30.25 -17.98
C VAL A 540 -27.62 -28.77 -17.73
N LEU A 541 -26.87 -28.49 -16.66
CA LEU A 541 -26.45 -27.13 -16.29
C LEU A 541 -24.93 -27.04 -16.33
N GLU A 542 -24.40 -26.23 -17.24
CA GLU A 542 -22.97 -25.95 -17.35
C GLU A 542 -22.52 -24.98 -16.25
N ALA A 543 -21.23 -25.03 -15.87
CA ALA A 543 -20.65 -24.14 -14.85
C ALA A 543 -20.73 -22.63 -15.23
N SER A 544 -20.90 -22.31 -16.51
CA SER A 544 -21.08 -20.91 -16.97
C SER A 544 -22.53 -20.42 -16.88
N ALA A 545 -23.48 -21.26 -16.51
CA ALA A 545 -24.90 -20.91 -16.47
C ALA A 545 -25.27 -20.11 -15.22
N ASP A 546 -26.29 -19.26 -15.32
CA ASP A 546 -26.80 -18.49 -14.19
C ASP A 546 -27.68 -19.38 -13.28
N GLY A 547 -27.06 -19.94 -12.24
CA GLY A 547 -27.73 -20.78 -11.24
C GLY A 547 -28.84 -20.04 -10.48
N GLY A 548 -28.68 -18.74 -10.22
CA GLY A 548 -29.67 -17.92 -9.53
C GLY A 548 -30.92 -17.72 -10.38
N GLN A 549 -30.75 -17.45 -11.67
CA GLN A 549 -31.86 -17.39 -12.62
C GLN A 549 -32.53 -18.77 -12.78
N ARG A 550 -31.75 -19.86 -12.79
CA ARG A 550 -32.31 -21.22 -12.83
C ARG A 550 -33.18 -21.51 -11.61
N LEU A 551 -32.70 -21.20 -10.41
CA LEU A 551 -33.46 -21.29 -9.17
C LEU A 551 -34.73 -20.43 -9.21
N LYS A 552 -34.65 -19.19 -9.70
CA LYS A 552 -35.83 -18.34 -9.84
C LYS A 552 -36.88 -18.97 -10.74
N ASN A 553 -36.48 -19.58 -11.85
CA ASN A 553 -37.39 -20.29 -12.76
C ASN A 553 -38.05 -21.50 -12.06
N ILE A 554 -37.30 -22.25 -11.25
CA ILE A 554 -37.85 -23.35 -10.45
C ILE A 554 -38.90 -22.80 -9.48
N GLN A 555 -38.62 -21.70 -8.77
CA GLN A 555 -39.59 -21.09 -7.86
C GLN A 555 -40.87 -20.66 -8.58
N THR A 556 -40.74 -20.00 -9.73
CA THR A 556 -41.88 -19.56 -10.56
C THR A 556 -42.75 -20.74 -10.98
N TRP A 557 -42.13 -21.83 -11.45
CA TRP A 557 -42.84 -23.06 -11.82
C TRP A 557 -43.51 -23.73 -10.61
N SER A 558 -42.79 -23.87 -9.48
CA SER A 558 -43.30 -24.47 -8.25
C SER A 558 -44.52 -23.73 -7.70
N MET A 559 -44.51 -22.39 -7.74
CA MET A 559 -45.63 -21.58 -7.27
C MET A 559 -46.70 -21.34 -8.35
N GLY A 560 -46.44 -21.77 -9.59
CA GLY A 560 -47.33 -21.62 -10.73
C GLY A 560 -48.62 -22.44 -10.61
N PRO A 561 -49.53 -22.30 -11.59
CA PRO A 561 -50.84 -22.95 -11.57
C PRO A 561 -50.77 -24.48 -11.58
N ASP A 562 -49.71 -25.06 -12.13
CA ASP A 562 -49.54 -26.51 -12.28
C ASP A 562 -49.23 -27.22 -10.95
N ARG A 563 -48.42 -26.57 -10.11
CA ARG A 563 -47.92 -27.16 -8.86
C ARG A 563 -48.58 -26.57 -7.63
N LYS A 564 -48.84 -25.26 -7.64
CA LYS A 564 -49.42 -24.48 -6.54
C LYS A 564 -48.68 -24.62 -5.21
N TRP A 565 -47.43 -25.09 -5.22
CA TRP A 565 -46.61 -25.28 -4.04
C TRP A 565 -46.33 -23.96 -3.33
N THR A 566 -45.93 -24.08 -2.06
CA THR A 566 -45.73 -22.91 -1.22
C THR A 566 -44.49 -22.10 -1.62
N ASN A 567 -43.43 -22.76 -2.10
CA ASN A 567 -42.15 -22.15 -2.47
C ASN A 567 -41.34 -23.12 -3.36
N VAL A 568 -40.08 -22.81 -3.68
CA VAL A 568 -39.11 -23.78 -4.24
C VAL A 568 -39.03 -25.02 -3.34
N PRO A 569 -39.09 -26.27 -3.84
CA PRO A 569 -39.20 -27.49 -3.03
C PRO A 569 -38.08 -27.72 -2.01
N TYR A 570 -36.89 -27.18 -2.27
CA TYR A 570 -35.66 -27.51 -1.55
C TYR A 570 -35.19 -26.39 -0.62
N HIS A 571 -34.42 -26.74 0.41
CA HIS A 571 -33.87 -25.82 1.40
C HIS A 571 -32.57 -25.18 0.93
N TYR A 572 -31.72 -25.96 0.27
CA TYR A 572 -30.47 -25.49 -0.32
C TYR A 572 -30.30 -26.07 -1.72
N LEU A 573 -29.76 -25.27 -2.64
CA LEU A 573 -29.52 -25.70 -4.02
C LEU A 573 -28.07 -25.46 -4.42
N ILE A 574 -27.40 -26.46 -4.99
CA ILE A 574 -26.00 -26.38 -5.41
C ILE A 574 -25.96 -26.25 -6.94
N ALA A 575 -25.42 -25.14 -7.45
CA ALA A 575 -25.21 -24.93 -8.87
C ALA A 575 -23.95 -25.63 -9.39
N ALA A 576 -23.83 -25.73 -10.71
CA ALA A 576 -22.72 -26.41 -11.38
C ALA A 576 -21.34 -25.72 -11.18
N ASP A 577 -21.35 -24.44 -10.80
CA ASP A 577 -20.15 -23.64 -10.46
C ASP A 577 -19.77 -23.72 -8.97
N GLY A 578 -20.48 -24.55 -8.19
CA GLY A 578 -20.26 -24.70 -6.76
C GLY A 578 -20.91 -23.61 -5.89
N THR A 579 -21.69 -22.70 -6.47
CA THR A 579 -22.48 -21.73 -5.70
C THR A 579 -23.63 -22.45 -5.00
N VAL A 580 -23.76 -22.26 -3.68
CA VAL A 580 -24.89 -22.78 -2.89
C VAL A 580 -25.91 -21.66 -2.74
N TYR A 581 -27.17 -21.89 -3.10
CA TYR A 581 -28.26 -20.95 -2.92
C TYR A 581 -29.15 -21.38 -1.76
N GLU A 582 -29.53 -20.41 -0.94
CA GLU A 582 -30.62 -20.57 0.02
C GLU A 582 -31.95 -20.67 -0.74
N GLY A 583 -32.61 -21.82 -0.59
CA GLY A 583 -33.94 -22.11 -1.09
C GLY A 583 -35.00 -21.64 -0.10
N ARG A 584 -35.89 -22.53 0.35
CA ARG A 584 -36.88 -22.22 1.41
C ARG A 584 -36.26 -22.23 2.81
N ASN A 585 -36.93 -21.57 3.75
CA ASN A 585 -36.56 -21.61 5.17
C ASN A 585 -36.54 -23.06 5.69
N VAL A 586 -35.45 -23.45 6.35
CA VAL A 586 -35.21 -24.81 6.88
C VAL A 586 -36.30 -25.33 7.82
N ASN A 587 -37.00 -24.41 8.50
CA ASN A 587 -38.09 -24.74 9.43
C ASN A 587 -39.43 -24.91 8.73
N THR A 588 -39.49 -24.96 7.40
CA THR A 588 -40.73 -25.17 6.65
C THR A 588 -40.65 -26.49 5.89
N VAL A 589 -41.72 -27.29 5.91
CA VAL A 589 -41.73 -28.61 5.23
C VAL A 589 -41.46 -28.42 3.74
N GLY A 590 -40.62 -29.28 3.15
CA GLY A 590 -40.32 -29.28 1.71
C GLY A 590 -41.51 -29.66 0.82
N GLU A 591 -41.30 -29.69 -0.50
CA GLU A 591 -42.31 -30.18 -1.45
C GLU A 591 -41.72 -31.30 -2.31
N THR A 592 -42.58 -32.20 -2.79
CA THR A 592 -42.18 -33.33 -3.61
C THR A 592 -43.27 -33.71 -4.59
N ASN A 593 -42.88 -34.26 -5.76
CA ASN A 593 -43.80 -34.79 -6.76
C ASN A 593 -43.91 -36.32 -6.70
N THR A 594 -43.62 -36.91 -5.55
CA THR A 594 -43.60 -38.35 -5.30
C THR A 594 -44.39 -38.66 -4.04
N GLU A 595 -44.49 -39.94 -3.69
CA GLU A 595 -45.29 -40.44 -2.59
C GLU A 595 -44.69 -40.25 -1.18
N TYR A 596 -43.43 -39.80 -1.05
CA TYR A 596 -42.78 -39.69 0.27
C TYR A 596 -43.15 -38.40 0.99
N ASP A 597 -43.21 -38.43 2.33
CA ASP A 597 -43.46 -37.25 3.17
C ASP A 597 -42.15 -36.48 3.45
N PRO A 598 -42.01 -35.22 3.02
CA PRO A 598 -40.80 -34.43 3.28
C PRO A 598 -40.72 -33.86 4.71
N SER A 599 -41.68 -34.14 5.59
CA SER A 599 -41.68 -33.65 6.98
C SER A 599 -40.45 -34.13 7.78
N GLY A 600 -39.68 -33.18 8.32
CA GLY A 600 -38.46 -33.44 9.08
C GLY A 600 -37.20 -33.57 8.21
N HIS A 601 -37.30 -33.34 6.90
CA HIS A 601 -36.16 -33.38 5.99
C HIS A 601 -35.58 -31.98 5.74
N LEU A 602 -34.26 -31.85 5.88
CA LEU A 602 -33.48 -30.80 5.24
C LEU A 602 -33.11 -31.28 3.84
N LEU A 603 -33.47 -30.50 2.82
CA LEU A 603 -33.43 -30.91 1.42
C LEU A 603 -32.35 -30.13 0.69
N ILE A 604 -31.35 -30.83 0.19
CA ILE A 604 -30.25 -30.28 -0.61
C ILE A 604 -30.43 -30.77 -2.04
N CYS A 605 -30.46 -29.87 -3.02
CA CYS A 605 -30.68 -30.23 -4.42
C CYS A 605 -29.57 -29.71 -5.32
N PHE A 606 -28.98 -30.57 -6.14
CA PHE A 606 -28.12 -30.09 -7.22
C PHE A 606 -28.96 -29.58 -8.40
N LEU A 607 -28.67 -28.37 -8.86
CA LEU A 607 -29.20 -27.85 -10.12
C LEU A 607 -28.56 -28.60 -11.29
N GLY A 608 -29.37 -28.96 -12.28
CA GLY A 608 -28.94 -29.81 -13.40
C GLY A 608 -29.45 -31.25 -13.32
N ASN A 609 -28.88 -32.11 -14.17
CA ASN A 609 -29.33 -33.47 -14.39
C ASN A 609 -28.19 -34.47 -14.26
N TYR A 610 -28.05 -35.06 -13.07
CA TYR A 610 -26.99 -36.03 -12.76
C TYR A 610 -27.36 -37.48 -13.13
N GLY A 611 -28.40 -37.66 -13.93
CA GLY A 611 -28.53 -38.85 -14.78
C GLY A 611 -27.69 -38.72 -16.06
N GLN A 612 -27.32 -37.48 -16.45
CA GLN A 612 -26.53 -37.18 -17.64
C GLN A 612 -25.22 -36.45 -17.32
N GLN A 613 -25.11 -35.85 -16.13
CA GLN A 613 -23.95 -35.13 -15.61
C GLN A 613 -23.21 -35.95 -14.54
N LYS A 614 -21.93 -35.62 -14.37
CA LYS A 614 -21.07 -36.15 -13.33
C LYS A 614 -20.78 -35.08 -12.28
N LEU A 615 -20.79 -35.47 -11.00
CA LEU A 615 -20.28 -34.62 -9.93
C LEU A 615 -18.78 -34.41 -10.11
N THR A 616 -18.36 -33.16 -10.06
CA THR A 616 -16.93 -32.83 -9.95
C THR A 616 -16.46 -33.07 -8.51
N PRO A 617 -15.15 -33.30 -8.29
CA PRO A 617 -14.61 -33.38 -6.93
C PRO A 617 -14.92 -32.15 -6.07
N GLU A 618 -14.98 -30.96 -6.67
CA GLU A 618 -15.36 -29.71 -6.00
C GLU A 618 -16.82 -29.75 -5.50
N LEU A 619 -17.76 -30.15 -6.35
CA LEU A 619 -19.18 -30.25 -5.98
C LEU A 619 -19.42 -31.32 -4.90
N LEU A 620 -18.65 -32.41 -4.94
CA LEU A 620 -18.67 -33.46 -3.94
C LEU A 620 -18.16 -32.96 -2.58
N ASP A 621 -17.06 -32.21 -2.58
CA ASP A 621 -16.52 -31.58 -1.36
C ASP A 621 -17.51 -30.56 -0.78
N ILE A 622 -18.09 -29.68 -1.61
CA ILE A 622 -19.13 -28.71 -1.21
C ILE A 622 -20.31 -29.42 -0.54
N LEU A 623 -20.81 -30.51 -1.14
CA LEU A 623 -21.90 -31.28 -0.55
C LEU A 623 -21.52 -31.83 0.83
N THR A 624 -20.37 -32.48 0.96
CA THR A 624 -19.96 -33.09 2.23
C THR A 624 -19.76 -32.06 3.34
N ARG A 625 -19.17 -30.89 3.03
CA ARG A 625 -19.03 -29.76 3.96
C ARG A 625 -20.39 -29.19 4.38
N LEU A 626 -21.27 -28.98 3.41
CA LEU A 626 -22.61 -28.45 3.65
C LEU A 626 -23.44 -29.41 4.54
N ILE A 627 -23.38 -30.71 4.27
CA ILE A 627 -24.02 -31.73 5.11
C ILE A 627 -23.43 -31.72 6.51
N ALA A 628 -22.10 -31.77 6.66
CA ALA A 628 -21.45 -31.76 7.97
C ALA A 628 -21.82 -30.51 8.77
N HIS A 629 -21.93 -29.36 8.11
CA HIS A 629 -22.37 -28.12 8.73
C HIS A 629 -23.80 -28.20 9.24
N PHE A 630 -24.73 -28.71 8.45
CA PHE A 630 -26.11 -28.85 8.88
C PHE A 630 -26.31 -29.95 9.93
N CYS A 631 -25.55 -31.04 9.86
CA CYS A 631 -25.49 -32.05 10.92
C CYS A 631 -25.12 -31.40 12.26
N LYS A 632 -24.05 -30.59 12.27
CA LYS A 632 -23.62 -29.88 13.48
C LYS A 632 -24.63 -28.81 13.92
N LYS A 633 -25.10 -27.98 13.00
CA LYS A 633 -25.97 -26.82 13.28
C LYS A 633 -27.34 -27.23 13.80
N TYR A 634 -27.92 -28.29 13.25
CA TYR A 634 -29.28 -28.75 13.58
C TYR A 634 -29.29 -30.06 14.39
N ASN A 635 -28.13 -30.54 14.84
CA ASN A 635 -27.99 -31.78 15.58
C ASN A 635 -28.58 -33.01 14.85
N ILE A 636 -28.33 -33.11 13.54
CA ILE A 636 -28.83 -34.20 12.69
C ILE A 636 -27.78 -35.32 12.64
N SER A 637 -28.18 -36.57 12.93
CA SER A 637 -27.29 -37.72 12.85
C SER A 637 -26.86 -38.03 11.40
N PRO A 638 -25.55 -38.24 11.13
CA PRO A 638 -25.05 -38.72 9.83
C PRO A 638 -25.60 -40.08 9.40
N ASP A 639 -26.21 -40.85 10.30
CA ASP A 639 -26.87 -42.12 9.95
C ASP A 639 -28.18 -41.91 9.19
N THR A 640 -28.75 -40.71 9.25
CA THR A 640 -30.02 -40.36 8.59
C THR A 640 -29.84 -39.84 7.16
N LEU A 641 -28.60 -39.78 6.68
CA LEU A 641 -28.26 -39.31 5.33
C LEU A 641 -28.81 -40.27 4.29
N ALA A 642 -29.63 -39.75 3.38
CA ALA A 642 -30.24 -40.55 2.33
C ALA A 642 -30.49 -39.69 1.08
N THR A 643 -30.94 -40.35 0.02
CA THR A 643 -31.26 -39.70 -1.25
C THR A 643 -32.76 -39.81 -1.56
N HIS A 644 -33.26 -39.04 -2.53
CA HIS A 644 -34.69 -39.06 -2.88
C HIS A 644 -35.19 -40.47 -3.24
N ARG A 645 -34.43 -41.24 -4.03
CA ARG A 645 -34.79 -42.62 -4.41
C ARG A 645 -34.75 -43.64 -3.28
N ASP A 646 -34.15 -43.32 -2.14
CA ASP A 646 -34.24 -44.19 -0.96
C ASP A 646 -35.62 -44.09 -0.28
N TYR A 647 -36.36 -43.01 -0.54
CA TYR A 647 -37.69 -42.75 0.03
C TYR A 647 -38.84 -42.93 -0.97
N SER A 648 -38.58 -43.01 -2.27
CA SER A 648 -39.61 -43.17 -3.30
C SER A 648 -39.18 -44.16 -4.39
N LYS A 649 -40.10 -45.05 -4.77
CA LYS A 649 -39.90 -46.00 -5.89
C LYS A 649 -40.22 -45.38 -7.25
N ARG A 650 -40.73 -44.15 -7.28
CA ARG A 650 -41.21 -43.45 -8.49
C ARG A 650 -40.20 -42.47 -9.07
N THR A 651 -38.96 -42.47 -8.59
CA THR A 651 -37.94 -41.49 -8.97
C THR A 651 -36.57 -42.12 -9.21
N THR A 652 -35.82 -41.55 -10.15
CA THR A 652 -34.39 -41.81 -10.35
C THR A 652 -33.51 -40.76 -9.68
N CYS A 653 -34.10 -39.70 -9.13
CA CYS A 653 -33.40 -38.65 -8.38
C CYS A 653 -32.65 -39.25 -7.18
N PRO A 654 -31.37 -38.88 -6.93
CA PRO A 654 -30.59 -37.77 -7.49
C PRO A 654 -29.76 -38.13 -8.73
N GLY A 655 -30.14 -39.16 -9.49
CA GLY A 655 -29.37 -39.69 -10.60
C GLY A 655 -28.35 -40.74 -10.14
N ASP A 656 -27.89 -41.57 -11.07
CA ASP A 656 -27.03 -42.71 -10.73
C ASP A 656 -25.64 -42.27 -10.26
N ASP A 657 -25.16 -41.12 -10.74
CA ASP A 657 -23.85 -40.61 -10.33
C ASP A 657 -23.83 -40.20 -8.84
N ILE A 658 -24.73 -39.30 -8.44
CA ILE A 658 -24.85 -38.86 -7.04
C ILE A 658 -25.17 -40.05 -6.13
N TYR A 659 -26.07 -40.93 -6.56
CA TYR A 659 -26.49 -42.08 -5.77
C TYR A 659 -25.33 -43.04 -5.47
N SER A 660 -24.38 -43.20 -6.39
CA SER A 660 -23.23 -44.09 -6.20
C SER A 660 -22.40 -43.74 -4.96
N TYR A 661 -22.22 -42.45 -4.66
CA TYR A 661 -21.49 -41.96 -3.48
C TYR A 661 -22.22 -42.17 -2.15
N PHE A 662 -23.56 -42.30 -2.18
CA PHE A 662 -24.34 -42.68 -1.01
C PHE A 662 -24.31 -44.20 -0.82
N LYS A 663 -24.53 -44.96 -1.90
CA LYS A 663 -24.55 -46.42 -1.88
C LYS A 663 -23.23 -47.04 -1.41
N ASN A 664 -22.10 -46.46 -1.79
CA ASN A 664 -20.77 -46.93 -1.39
C ASN A 664 -20.29 -46.37 -0.02
N GLY A 665 -21.11 -45.55 0.65
CA GLY A 665 -20.79 -44.97 1.96
C GLY A 665 -19.84 -43.77 1.94
N TYR A 666 -19.37 -43.31 0.78
CA TYR A 666 -18.39 -42.22 0.67
C TYR A 666 -18.84 -40.94 1.40
N ILE A 667 -20.08 -40.48 1.13
CA ILE A 667 -20.61 -39.24 1.72
C ILE A 667 -20.62 -39.32 3.24
N LYS A 668 -21.14 -40.42 3.79
CA LYS A 668 -21.25 -40.61 5.24
C LYS A 668 -19.87 -40.62 5.90
N THR A 669 -18.91 -41.34 5.32
CA THR A 669 -17.53 -41.39 5.82
C THR A 669 -16.90 -39.99 5.85
N LYS A 670 -16.99 -39.23 4.75
CA LYS A 670 -16.45 -37.87 4.67
C LYS A 670 -17.10 -36.91 5.66
N VAL A 671 -18.42 -36.98 5.82
CA VAL A 671 -19.15 -36.14 6.80
C VAL A 671 -18.69 -36.47 8.22
N MET A 672 -18.55 -37.75 8.57
CA MET A 672 -18.06 -38.15 9.90
C MET A 672 -16.62 -37.71 10.16
N GLU A 673 -15.75 -37.76 9.16
CA GLU A 673 -14.38 -37.22 9.25
C GLU A 673 -14.41 -35.71 9.55
N MET A 674 -15.22 -34.95 8.82
CA MET A 674 -15.36 -33.50 9.01
C MET A 674 -15.95 -33.13 10.38
N LEU A 675 -16.93 -33.88 10.88
CA LEU A 675 -17.52 -33.65 12.21
C LEU A 675 -16.54 -33.89 13.36
N LYS A 676 -15.52 -34.73 13.16
CA LYS A 676 -14.43 -34.94 14.12
C LYS A 676 -13.32 -33.89 14.03
N SER A 677 -13.31 -33.08 12.96
CA SER A 677 -12.26 -32.09 12.75
C SER A 677 -12.40 -30.88 13.69
N PRO A 678 -11.31 -30.42 14.33
CA PRO A 678 -11.32 -29.19 15.13
C PRO A 678 -11.54 -27.92 14.29
N THR A 679 -11.37 -27.98 12.96
CA THR A 679 -11.52 -26.82 12.06
C THR A 679 -12.96 -26.41 11.79
N GLY A 680 -13.95 -27.18 12.26
CA GLY A 680 -15.35 -26.95 11.91
C GLY A 680 -15.69 -27.41 10.47
N PRO A 681 -16.98 -27.65 10.18
CA PRO A 681 -17.42 -28.16 8.87
C PRO A 681 -17.61 -27.08 7.80
N LEU A 682 -17.65 -25.79 8.18
CA LEU A 682 -17.61 -24.62 7.30
C LEU A 682 -16.59 -23.61 7.81
#